data_AF-A0AB32VYQ7-F1
#
_entry.id   AF-A0AB32VYQ7-F1
#
_cell.length_a   1.000
_cell.length_b   1.000
_cell.length_c   1.000
_cell.angle_alpha   90.00
_cell.angle_beta   90.00
_cell.angle_gamma   90.00
#
_symmetry.space_group_name_H-M   'P 1'
#
loop_
_entity.id
_entity.type
_entity.pdbx_description
1 polymer ?
#
loop_
_entity_poly.entity_id
_entity_poly.type
_entity_poly.pdbx_seq_one_letter_code
_entity_poly.pdbx_strand_id
1 'polypeptide(L)'
;MEDKTIPGDMIFKGGTIMLNLGRKAVSIKVTNTGDRPIQVGSHYHFIEVNPFLVFDRRKAYGMRLNIPAGTATRFEPGECKTVVLVSIGGRKVIRGGNGIVDGPVDDANVEIVMETIKREGYGNLEDANASEGVTGEDSALSTIISCEKYANMYGPTTGDKIRLGDTNLYAEIERDFAVYGDECVFGGGKVIRDGMGQSCGHPPAESLDIAITNAVIIDYTGIFKADIGIKNGLIVALGKAGNPDTMDGVFPNMIIGVNTEVIAGEGLLVTAGAIDCHVHFICPQLVHEAISSGYTTLIGGGTGPAEGTRATTCTPAPLQMKLMLQSTDEFPLNFGFTGKGNGSKPDELHEIIKAGAMGLKLHEDWGTTPAAIDTSLTVAEQFDVQVNIHTDTLNESGFVEHTIAAFKERTVHAYHSEGAGGGHAPDIIKVCGVKNVLPSSTNPTRPYTSNTIDEHLDMLMVCHHLDKDIPEDVAFAESRIRAETIAAEDILHDMGAISIISSDSQAMGRIGEVISRTWQTAHKMKSQRGPIGPSGSDSDNIRIKRYVAKYTINPAIANGIAEFVGSVEVGKLADLVLWKPSFFGAKPEMVIKGGAVTWANMGDPNASIPTPQPVLSRPMFGAFGKAGSANSLAFISKAALDCGIKGLYGLKKRVEAVGNTRSLTKLDMKLNDALPIITVDPETYTVTADGEVLTCAAATTVPLSRNYFLF
;
A
#
# COMPACT_ATOMS: atom_id res chain seq x y z
N MET A 1 -33.51 4.41 10.15
CA MET A 1 -33.29 5.10 8.86
C MET A 1 -32.28 4.24 8.12
N GLU A 2 -32.61 3.74 6.93
CA GLU A 2 -31.62 3.05 6.09
C GLU A 2 -30.43 3.97 5.86
N ASP A 3 -29.25 3.53 6.28
CA ASP A 3 -28.02 4.31 6.15
C ASP A 3 -27.70 4.43 4.65
N LYS A 4 -27.74 5.66 4.12
CA LYS A 4 -27.58 5.95 2.69
C LYS A 4 -26.10 5.98 2.26
N THR A 5 -25.19 5.48 3.08
CA THR A 5 -23.75 5.48 2.77
C THR A 5 -23.42 4.45 1.69
N ILE A 6 -22.91 4.92 0.55
CA ILE A 6 -22.43 4.08 -0.54
C ILE A 6 -20.95 3.77 -0.28
N PRO A 7 -20.53 2.50 -0.11
CA PRO A 7 -19.13 2.16 0.07
C PRO A 7 -18.29 2.56 -1.16
N GLY A 8 -17.16 3.24 -0.95
CA GLY A 8 -16.31 3.70 -2.04
C GLY A 8 -16.84 4.91 -2.83
N ASP A 9 -17.87 5.59 -2.31
CA ASP A 9 -18.46 6.79 -2.92
C ASP A 9 -17.42 7.88 -3.26
N MET A 10 -17.66 8.63 -4.33
CA MET A 10 -16.79 9.68 -4.81
C MET A 10 -17.48 11.04 -4.78
N ILE A 11 -16.79 12.06 -4.26
CA ILE A 11 -17.23 13.46 -4.31
C ILE A 11 -16.32 14.19 -5.27
N PHE A 12 -16.87 14.67 -6.38
CA PHE A 12 -16.11 15.39 -7.40
C PHE A 12 -16.03 16.88 -7.07
N LYS A 13 -14.91 17.53 -7.41
CA LYS A 13 -14.71 18.99 -7.21
C LYS A 13 -15.71 19.88 -7.98
N GLY A 14 -16.52 19.29 -8.87
CA GLY A 14 -17.42 20.00 -9.79
C GLY A 14 -16.65 20.60 -10.98
N GLY A 15 -17.37 20.95 -12.04
CA GLY A 15 -16.80 21.56 -13.25
C GLY A 15 -16.37 20.56 -14.33
N THR A 16 -15.51 21.03 -15.24
CA THR A 16 -15.02 20.30 -16.41
C THR A 16 -13.51 20.37 -16.52
N ILE A 17 -12.92 19.31 -17.06
CA ILE A 17 -11.50 19.18 -17.36
C ILE A 17 -11.31 19.39 -18.86
N MET A 18 -10.37 20.26 -19.24
CA MET A 18 -9.96 20.43 -20.63
C MET A 18 -8.89 19.42 -20.99
N LEU A 19 -9.07 18.71 -22.09
CA LEU A 19 -8.12 17.74 -22.61
C LEU A 19 -7.16 18.40 -23.61
N ASN A 20 -5.93 17.91 -23.65
CA ASN A 20 -4.93 18.23 -24.67
C ASN A 20 -4.69 19.75 -24.82
N LEU A 21 -4.69 20.49 -23.71
CA LEU A 21 -4.55 21.95 -23.68
C LEU A 21 -3.25 22.43 -24.35
N GLY A 22 -3.33 23.54 -25.10
CA GLY A 22 -2.16 24.18 -25.70
C GLY A 22 -1.61 23.50 -26.95
N ARG A 23 -2.34 22.53 -27.53
CA ARG A 23 -1.92 21.79 -28.73
C ARG A 23 -2.48 22.42 -30.00
N LYS A 24 -1.71 22.37 -31.09
CA LYS A 24 -2.21 22.70 -32.43
C LYS A 24 -3.40 21.78 -32.72
N ALA A 25 -4.46 22.32 -33.31
CA ALA A 25 -5.68 21.60 -33.58
C ALA A 25 -6.25 21.93 -34.96
N VAL A 26 -6.94 20.96 -35.56
CA VAL A 26 -7.65 21.14 -36.84
C VAL A 26 -8.96 20.35 -36.84
N SER A 27 -10.01 20.94 -37.41
CA SER A 27 -11.28 20.27 -37.66
C SER A 27 -11.36 19.85 -39.12
N ILE A 28 -11.43 18.54 -39.39
CA ILE A 28 -11.46 17.99 -40.75
C ILE A 28 -12.66 17.08 -40.97
N LYS A 29 -13.15 17.06 -42.21
CA LYS A 29 -14.18 16.12 -42.66
C LYS A 29 -13.56 14.81 -43.13
N VAL A 30 -14.05 13.69 -42.61
CA VAL A 30 -13.54 12.34 -42.88
C VAL A 30 -14.67 11.46 -43.40
N THR A 31 -14.47 10.89 -44.59
CA THR A 31 -15.45 10.01 -45.26
C THR A 31 -14.92 8.59 -45.34
N ASN A 32 -15.71 7.61 -44.93
CA ASN A 32 -15.42 6.20 -45.17
C ASN A 32 -15.94 5.77 -46.54
N THR A 33 -15.04 5.56 -47.50
CA THR A 33 -15.37 5.05 -48.84
C THR A 33 -15.22 3.53 -48.94
N GLY A 34 -14.94 2.86 -47.82
CA GLY A 34 -14.87 1.41 -47.72
C GLY A 34 -16.25 0.77 -47.57
N ASP A 35 -16.27 -0.55 -47.66
CA ASP A 35 -17.46 -1.41 -47.55
C ASP A 35 -17.67 -1.97 -46.13
N ARG A 36 -16.79 -1.63 -45.18
CA ARG A 36 -16.78 -2.09 -43.80
C ARG A 36 -16.63 -0.93 -42.82
N PRO A 37 -17.10 -1.10 -41.57
CA PRO A 37 -16.89 -0.11 -40.54
C PRO A 37 -15.41 0.06 -40.21
N ILE A 38 -15.00 1.30 -39.97
CA ILE A 38 -13.64 1.67 -39.55
C ILE A 38 -13.74 2.42 -38.24
N GLN A 39 -12.91 2.07 -37.25
CA GLN A 39 -12.89 2.74 -35.95
C GLN A 39 -11.47 3.13 -35.59
N VAL A 40 -11.27 4.40 -35.24
CA VAL A 40 -9.95 5.00 -34.99
C VAL A 40 -9.86 5.43 -33.54
N GLY A 41 -8.86 4.91 -32.82
CA GLY A 41 -8.60 5.21 -31.41
C GLY A 41 -7.94 6.57 -31.20
N SER A 42 -8.08 7.12 -29.99
CA SER A 42 -7.66 8.49 -29.64
C SER A 42 -6.19 8.82 -29.95
N HIS A 43 -5.30 7.86 -29.74
CA HIS A 43 -3.84 8.05 -29.89
C HIS A 43 -3.25 7.49 -31.18
N TYR A 44 -4.09 7.04 -32.11
CA TYR A 44 -3.61 6.57 -33.41
C TYR A 44 -3.15 7.76 -34.26
N HIS A 45 -1.98 7.66 -34.87
CA HIS A 45 -1.44 8.67 -35.80
C HIS A 45 -2.40 8.82 -36.99
N PHE A 46 -3.09 9.96 -37.08
CA PHE A 46 -4.28 10.04 -37.94
C PHE A 46 -3.94 9.93 -39.43
N ILE A 47 -2.75 10.35 -39.85
CA ILE A 47 -2.24 10.16 -41.21
C ILE A 47 -2.04 8.69 -41.59
N GLU A 48 -1.87 7.79 -40.61
CA GLU A 48 -1.65 6.35 -40.83
C GLU A 48 -2.96 5.56 -40.94
N VAL A 49 -4.13 6.19 -40.80
CA VAL A 49 -5.41 5.45 -40.75
C VAL A 49 -5.72 4.79 -42.09
N ASN A 50 -6.60 3.78 -42.03
CA ASN A 50 -7.05 2.97 -43.16
C ASN A 50 -7.21 3.78 -44.48
N PRO A 51 -6.69 3.28 -45.62
CA PRO A 51 -6.70 4.02 -46.89
C PRO A 51 -8.09 4.37 -47.41
N PHE A 52 -9.14 3.66 -46.96
CA PHE A 52 -10.54 3.95 -47.32
C PHE A 52 -11.16 5.12 -46.53
N LEU A 53 -10.44 5.69 -45.56
CA LEU A 53 -10.81 6.98 -45.00
C LEU A 53 -10.21 8.09 -45.86
N VAL A 54 -11.08 8.90 -46.45
CA VAL A 54 -10.74 10.03 -47.32
C VAL A 54 -10.94 11.34 -46.55
N PHE A 55 -9.86 12.10 -46.42
CA PHE A 55 -9.78 13.40 -45.72
C PHE A 55 -8.47 14.11 -46.09
N ASP A 56 -8.24 15.30 -45.55
CA ASP A 56 -6.98 16.03 -45.77
C ASP A 56 -5.84 15.40 -44.96
N ARG A 57 -5.05 14.53 -45.61
CA ARG A 57 -3.92 13.84 -44.94
C ARG A 57 -2.76 14.77 -44.64
N ARG A 58 -2.60 15.85 -45.42
CA ARG A 58 -1.57 16.87 -45.15
C ARG A 58 -1.83 17.53 -43.80
N LYS A 59 -3.08 17.93 -43.53
CA LYS A 59 -3.46 18.52 -42.24
C LYS A 59 -3.47 17.53 -41.07
N ALA A 60 -3.51 16.23 -41.35
CA ALA A 60 -3.45 15.17 -40.34
C ALA A 60 -2.02 14.70 -39.99
N TYR A 61 -0.99 15.20 -40.70
CA TYR A 61 0.40 14.84 -40.42
C TYR A 61 0.82 15.31 -39.02
N GLY A 62 1.31 14.39 -38.19
CA GLY A 62 1.68 14.67 -36.81
C GLY A 62 0.49 14.92 -35.87
N MET A 63 -0.73 14.51 -36.27
CA MET A 63 -1.95 14.72 -35.52
C MET A 63 -2.60 13.41 -35.06
N ARG A 64 -3.41 13.48 -34.01
CA ARG A 64 -4.26 12.40 -33.48
C ARG A 64 -5.64 12.95 -33.09
N LEU A 65 -6.62 12.09 -32.84
CA LEU A 65 -7.97 12.53 -32.45
C LEU A 65 -7.94 13.30 -31.12
N ASN A 66 -8.63 14.45 -31.06
CA ASN A 66 -8.89 15.18 -29.82
C ASN A 66 -10.15 14.63 -29.15
N ILE A 67 -10.03 13.47 -28.52
CA ILE A 67 -11.11 12.79 -27.79
C ILE A 67 -10.53 12.23 -26.49
N PRO A 68 -11.37 11.83 -25.50
CA PRO A 68 -10.88 11.21 -24.28
C PRO A 68 -9.95 10.01 -24.55
N ALA A 69 -8.84 9.91 -23.81
CA ALA A 69 -7.90 8.81 -23.88
C ALA A 69 -8.61 7.44 -23.81
N GLY A 70 -8.15 6.49 -24.62
CA GLY A 70 -8.76 5.16 -24.72
C GLY A 70 -10.09 5.08 -25.48
N THR A 71 -10.72 6.19 -25.86
CA THR A 71 -11.93 6.17 -26.71
C THR A 71 -11.60 6.15 -28.20
N ALA A 72 -12.63 6.05 -29.05
CA ALA A 72 -12.48 5.97 -30.49
C ALA A 72 -13.64 6.63 -31.24
N THR A 73 -13.39 7.07 -32.48
CA THR A 73 -14.42 7.50 -33.42
C THR A 73 -14.67 6.39 -34.44
N ARG A 74 -15.94 6.01 -34.60
CA ARG A 74 -16.39 4.99 -35.55
C ARG A 74 -16.95 5.64 -36.82
N PHE A 75 -16.69 5.04 -37.96
CA PHE A 75 -17.15 5.42 -39.29
C PHE A 75 -17.82 4.22 -39.96
N GLU A 76 -19.13 4.25 -40.13
CA GLU A 76 -19.85 3.24 -40.91
C GLU A 76 -19.55 3.40 -42.43
N PRO A 77 -19.76 2.36 -43.26
CA PRO A 77 -19.60 2.47 -44.71
C PRO A 77 -20.40 3.64 -45.30
N GLY A 78 -19.74 4.51 -46.07
CA GLY A 78 -20.33 5.72 -46.65
C GLY A 78 -20.52 6.88 -45.68
N GLU A 79 -20.23 6.71 -44.39
CA GLU A 79 -20.41 7.76 -43.39
C GLU A 79 -19.35 8.85 -43.54
N CYS A 80 -19.79 10.09 -43.37
CA CYS A 80 -18.94 11.27 -43.36
C CYS A 80 -19.12 12.01 -42.02
N LYS A 81 -18.03 12.15 -41.24
CA LYS A 81 -18.02 12.85 -39.95
C LYS A 81 -16.94 13.93 -39.92
N THR A 82 -17.24 15.03 -39.25
CA THR A 82 -16.22 16.01 -38.88
C THR A 82 -15.57 15.58 -37.57
N VAL A 83 -14.24 15.53 -37.54
CA VAL A 83 -13.45 15.22 -36.34
C VAL A 83 -12.48 16.34 -36.04
N VAL A 84 -12.19 16.54 -34.76
CA VAL A 84 -11.13 17.44 -34.32
C VAL A 84 -9.88 16.61 -34.03
N LEU A 85 -8.76 17.03 -34.60
CA LEU A 85 -7.44 16.48 -34.34
C LEU A 85 -6.60 17.45 -33.53
N VAL A 86 -5.66 16.93 -32.75
CA VAL A 86 -4.62 17.67 -32.04
C VAL A 86 -3.25 17.11 -32.37
N SER A 87 -2.21 17.95 -32.34
CA SER A 87 -0.84 17.48 -32.55
C SER A 87 -0.42 16.45 -31.51
N ILE A 88 0.42 15.49 -31.90
CA ILE A 88 1.13 14.66 -30.91
C ILE A 88 2.06 15.55 -30.06
N GLY A 89 2.29 15.14 -28.82
CA GLY A 89 3.19 15.80 -27.87
C GLY A 89 4.61 15.22 -27.92
N GLY A 90 5.41 15.56 -26.91
CA GLY A 90 6.74 14.99 -26.72
C GLY A 90 7.72 15.34 -27.83
N ARG A 91 8.53 14.36 -28.25
CA ARG A 91 9.52 14.50 -29.34
C ARG A 91 8.89 14.61 -30.72
N LYS A 92 7.57 14.40 -30.83
CA LYS A 92 6.79 14.42 -32.08
C LYS A 92 7.37 13.49 -33.13
N VAL A 93 7.46 12.21 -32.81
CA VAL A 93 7.94 11.16 -33.72
C VAL A 93 6.79 10.20 -34.02
N ILE A 94 6.47 10.03 -35.30
CA ILE A 94 5.48 9.06 -35.77
C ILE A 94 6.19 7.73 -35.99
N ARG A 95 5.57 6.64 -35.50
CA ARG A 95 6.03 5.26 -35.67
C ARG A 95 4.84 4.30 -35.72
N GLY A 96 5.05 3.13 -36.31
CA GLY A 96 4.03 2.09 -36.43
C GLY A 96 2.96 2.43 -37.46
N GLY A 97 1.71 2.04 -37.20
CA GLY A 97 0.62 2.27 -38.14
C GLY A 97 0.74 1.41 -39.41
N ASN A 98 0.66 2.03 -40.58
CA ASN A 98 0.93 1.37 -41.86
C ASN A 98 2.40 1.55 -42.30
N GLY A 99 3.22 2.25 -41.49
CA GLY A 99 4.63 2.51 -41.81
C GLY A 99 4.82 3.46 -43.00
N ILE A 100 3.84 4.30 -43.29
CA ILE A 100 3.87 5.22 -44.44
C ILE A 100 4.72 6.45 -44.11
N VAL A 101 4.65 6.89 -42.85
CA VAL A 101 5.21 8.13 -42.36
C VAL A 101 5.95 7.86 -41.04
N ASP A 102 7.06 7.12 -41.11
CA ASP A 102 7.94 6.92 -39.95
C ASP A 102 8.95 8.08 -39.81
N GLY A 103 9.12 8.58 -38.59
CA GLY A 103 10.14 9.55 -38.24
C GLY A 103 9.62 10.81 -37.56
N PRO A 104 10.52 11.78 -37.30
CA PRO A 104 10.15 13.04 -36.68
C PRO A 104 9.17 13.83 -37.56
N VAL A 105 8.20 14.49 -36.93
CA VAL A 105 7.31 15.42 -37.60
C VAL A 105 8.10 16.66 -37.99
N ASP A 106 8.28 16.86 -39.29
CA ASP A 106 9.00 18.00 -39.87
C ASP A 106 8.23 18.53 -41.08
N ASP A 107 7.83 19.79 -41.00
CA ASP A 107 7.09 20.48 -42.06
C ASP A 107 7.88 20.49 -43.39
N ALA A 108 9.22 20.40 -43.36
CA ALA A 108 10.05 20.30 -44.56
C ALA A 108 9.84 18.98 -45.33
N ASN A 109 9.39 17.92 -44.66
CA ASN A 109 9.22 16.59 -45.25
C ASN A 109 7.78 16.35 -45.77
N VAL A 110 6.86 17.30 -45.55
CA VAL A 110 5.44 17.11 -45.86
C VAL A 110 5.18 16.75 -47.33
N GLU A 111 5.94 17.31 -48.28
CA GLU A 111 5.78 16.98 -49.70
C GLU A 111 6.17 15.53 -49.99
N ILE A 112 7.27 15.05 -49.42
CA ILE A 112 7.74 13.66 -49.56
C ILE A 112 6.71 12.69 -48.95
N VAL A 113 6.14 13.07 -47.80
CA VAL A 113 5.06 12.33 -47.14
C VAL A 113 3.83 12.26 -48.06
N MET A 114 3.40 13.38 -48.63
CA MET A 114 2.22 13.42 -49.50
C MET A 114 2.42 12.69 -50.84
N GLU A 115 3.63 12.71 -51.39
CA GLU A 115 4.02 11.87 -52.54
C GLU A 115 3.88 10.39 -52.21
N THR A 116 4.31 9.98 -51.01
CA THR A 116 4.16 8.61 -50.53
C THR A 116 2.69 8.24 -50.35
N ILE A 117 1.89 9.09 -49.69
CA ILE A 117 0.43 8.89 -49.53
C ILE A 117 -0.26 8.65 -50.89
N LYS A 118 0.11 9.45 -51.89
CA LYS A 118 -0.42 9.30 -53.26
C LYS A 118 0.06 8.01 -53.92
N ARG A 119 1.35 7.68 -53.79
CA ARG A 119 1.95 6.45 -54.36
C ARG A 119 1.31 5.18 -53.79
N GLU A 120 1.10 5.14 -52.48
CA GLU A 120 0.54 3.99 -51.77
C GLU A 120 -1.01 3.95 -51.83
N GLY A 121 -1.65 4.92 -52.50
CA GLY A 121 -3.09 4.91 -52.74
C GLY A 121 -3.96 5.20 -51.53
N TYR A 122 -3.46 5.98 -50.56
CA TYR A 122 -4.23 6.36 -49.37
C TYR A 122 -5.19 7.51 -49.69
N GLY A 123 -6.46 7.34 -49.30
CA GLY A 123 -7.52 8.31 -49.53
C GLY A 123 -7.14 9.69 -49.01
N ASN A 124 -7.04 10.66 -49.91
CA ASN A 124 -6.67 12.04 -49.62
C ASN A 124 -7.58 13.01 -50.38
N LEU A 125 -8.12 14.00 -49.68
CA LEU A 125 -8.90 15.09 -50.25
C LEU A 125 -8.59 16.38 -49.48
N GLU A 126 -7.98 17.36 -50.16
CA GLU A 126 -7.60 18.64 -49.57
C GLU A 126 -8.83 19.42 -49.10
N ASP A 127 -8.75 20.00 -47.90
CA ASP A 127 -9.81 20.83 -47.32
C ASP A 127 -9.25 22.22 -46.96
N ALA A 128 -9.26 23.11 -47.95
CA ALA A 128 -8.80 24.49 -47.81
C ALA A 128 -9.58 25.29 -46.74
N ASN A 129 -10.79 24.85 -46.37
CA ASN A 129 -11.65 25.53 -45.40
C ASN A 129 -11.62 24.89 -44.01
N ALA A 130 -10.77 23.87 -43.78
CA ALA A 130 -10.63 23.26 -42.47
C ALA A 130 -10.24 24.30 -41.42
N SER A 131 -10.95 24.31 -40.28
CA SER A 131 -10.69 25.27 -39.20
C SER A 131 -9.47 24.82 -38.40
N GLU A 132 -8.44 25.66 -38.34
CA GLU A 132 -7.18 25.41 -37.63
C GLU A 132 -7.02 26.37 -36.45
N GLY A 133 -6.33 25.94 -35.40
CA GLY A 133 -6.10 26.75 -34.21
C GLY A 133 -5.32 26.03 -33.13
N VAL A 134 -5.56 26.43 -31.88
CA VAL A 134 -4.96 25.83 -30.68
C VAL A 134 -6.08 25.52 -29.69
N THR A 135 -5.94 24.44 -28.92
CA THR A 135 -6.87 24.10 -27.83
C THR A 135 -6.71 25.08 -26.65
N GLY A 136 -7.83 25.52 -26.08
CA GLY A 136 -7.93 26.50 -24.98
C GLY A 136 -9.37 26.79 -24.57
N GLU A 137 -9.57 27.59 -23.52
CA GLU A 137 -10.88 27.86 -22.89
C GLU A 137 -11.97 28.33 -23.86
N ASP A 138 -11.62 29.19 -24.83
CA ASP A 138 -12.57 29.75 -25.81
C ASP A 138 -12.47 29.12 -27.21
N SER A 139 -11.78 27.98 -27.34
CA SER A 139 -11.56 27.34 -28.63
C SER A 139 -12.63 26.30 -28.95
N ALA A 140 -13.30 26.46 -30.10
CA ALA A 140 -14.25 25.47 -30.62
C ALA A 140 -13.57 24.13 -31.01
N LEU A 141 -12.23 24.08 -30.99
CA LEU A 141 -11.43 22.88 -31.22
C LEU A 141 -11.05 22.16 -29.91
N SER A 142 -11.46 22.68 -28.76
CA SER A 142 -11.20 22.07 -27.46
C SER A 142 -12.16 20.91 -27.17
N THR A 143 -11.66 19.93 -26.43
CA THR A 143 -12.48 18.85 -25.87
C THR A 143 -12.51 18.99 -24.36
N ILE A 144 -13.71 19.03 -23.80
CA ILE A 144 -13.94 19.09 -22.36
C ILE A 144 -14.66 17.81 -21.90
N ILE A 145 -14.37 17.39 -20.67
CA ILE A 145 -15.00 16.24 -20.02
C ILE A 145 -15.43 16.65 -18.61
N SER A 146 -16.58 16.18 -18.11
CA SER A 146 -16.94 16.41 -16.71
C SER A 146 -15.99 15.65 -15.78
N CYS A 147 -15.74 16.19 -14.58
CA CYS A 147 -14.89 15.50 -13.59
C CYS A 147 -15.41 14.10 -13.25
N GLU A 148 -16.74 13.93 -13.16
CA GLU A 148 -17.38 12.63 -12.95
C GLU A 148 -17.06 11.63 -14.08
N LYS A 149 -17.22 12.06 -15.34
CA LYS A 149 -16.93 11.18 -16.49
C LYS A 149 -15.44 10.84 -16.57
N TYR A 150 -14.57 11.79 -16.22
CA TYR A 150 -13.13 11.55 -16.11
C TYR A 150 -12.82 10.50 -15.04
N ALA A 151 -13.37 10.67 -13.83
CA ALA A 151 -13.17 9.74 -12.73
C ALA A 151 -13.66 8.32 -13.05
N ASN A 152 -14.80 8.20 -13.74
CA ASN A 152 -15.32 6.91 -14.20
C ASN A 152 -14.43 6.21 -15.25
N MET A 153 -13.59 6.97 -15.97
CA MET A 153 -12.71 6.43 -17.00
C MET A 153 -11.30 6.13 -16.50
N TYR A 154 -10.75 7.01 -15.66
CA TYR A 154 -9.32 6.99 -15.29
C TYR A 154 -9.12 6.95 -13.77
N GLY A 155 -10.17 6.87 -12.97
CA GLY A 155 -10.11 7.17 -11.54
C GLY A 155 -10.08 8.68 -11.27
N PRO A 156 -10.37 9.10 -10.03
CA PRO A 156 -10.47 10.51 -9.64
C PRO A 156 -9.15 11.26 -9.82
N THR A 157 -9.24 12.59 -9.81
CA THR A 157 -8.11 13.53 -9.96
C THR A 157 -8.10 14.58 -8.85
N THR A 158 -7.17 15.53 -8.92
CA THR A 158 -6.88 16.53 -7.88
C THR A 158 -8.13 17.24 -7.37
N GLY A 159 -8.36 17.15 -6.06
CA GLY A 159 -9.49 17.75 -5.33
C GLY A 159 -10.77 16.89 -5.30
N ASP A 160 -10.84 15.82 -6.07
CA ASP A 160 -11.88 14.79 -5.87
C ASP A 160 -11.61 14.03 -4.57
N LYS A 161 -12.67 13.46 -3.99
CA LYS A 161 -12.60 12.71 -2.74
C LYS A 161 -13.18 11.32 -2.90
N ILE A 162 -12.62 10.37 -2.17
CA ILE A 162 -13.03 8.96 -2.20
C ILE A 162 -13.31 8.51 -0.77
N ARG A 163 -14.46 7.90 -0.54
CA ARG A 163 -14.77 7.21 0.70
C ARG A 163 -13.96 5.91 0.78
N LEU A 164 -13.34 5.66 1.93
CA LEU A 164 -12.57 4.44 2.16
C LEU A 164 -13.51 3.32 2.66
N GLY A 165 -13.82 2.34 1.82
CA GLY A 165 -14.76 1.26 2.13
C GLY A 165 -16.14 1.81 2.49
N ASP A 166 -16.77 1.23 3.50
CA ASP A 166 -18.00 1.71 4.13
C ASP A 166 -17.72 2.58 5.38
N THR A 167 -16.49 3.10 5.54
CA THR A 167 -16.15 4.00 6.63
C THR A 167 -16.71 5.41 6.40
N ASN A 168 -16.43 6.33 7.33
CA ASN A 168 -16.77 7.74 7.23
C ASN A 168 -15.56 8.58 6.77
N LEU A 169 -14.47 7.94 6.34
CA LEU A 169 -13.22 8.59 5.97
C LEU A 169 -13.22 8.92 4.48
N TYR A 170 -12.87 10.15 4.14
CA TYR A 170 -12.76 10.67 2.79
C TYR A 170 -11.33 11.09 2.50
N ALA A 171 -10.70 10.39 1.55
CA ALA A 171 -9.39 10.70 1.00
C ALA A 171 -9.53 11.69 -0.16
N GLU A 172 -8.94 12.87 -0.05
CA GLU A 172 -8.86 13.85 -1.14
C GLU A 172 -7.57 13.68 -1.93
N ILE A 173 -7.66 13.73 -3.26
CA ILE A 173 -6.49 13.65 -4.13
C ILE A 173 -5.73 14.98 -4.06
N GLU A 174 -4.53 14.96 -3.47
CA GLU A 174 -3.72 16.15 -3.21
C GLU A 174 -3.02 16.68 -4.48
N ARG A 175 -2.70 15.76 -5.41
CA ARG A 175 -2.07 16.06 -6.69
C ARG A 175 -2.30 14.92 -7.69
N ASP A 176 -2.21 15.24 -8.97
CA ASP A 176 -2.25 14.30 -10.09
C ASP A 176 -1.07 14.59 -11.03
N PHE A 177 -0.37 13.54 -11.47
CA PHE A 177 0.73 13.63 -12.43
C PHE A 177 0.28 13.51 -13.90
N ALA A 178 -0.99 13.19 -14.14
CA ALA A 178 -1.53 13.07 -15.49
C ALA A 178 -1.43 14.39 -16.27
N VAL A 179 -1.19 14.27 -17.57
CA VAL A 179 -1.42 15.34 -18.54
C VAL A 179 -2.75 15.02 -19.21
N TYR A 180 -3.78 15.82 -18.93
CA TYR A 180 -5.16 15.45 -19.29
C TYR A 180 -5.35 15.23 -20.79
N GLY A 181 -5.78 14.03 -21.17
CA GLY A 181 -5.91 13.57 -22.56
C GLY A 181 -4.80 12.62 -23.03
N ASP A 182 -3.72 12.46 -22.25
CA ASP A 182 -2.61 11.50 -22.47
C ASP A 182 -2.57 10.41 -21.36
N GLU A 183 -3.72 10.06 -20.77
CA GLU A 183 -3.83 8.99 -19.77
C GLU A 183 -3.42 7.63 -20.36
N CYS A 184 -2.63 6.86 -19.61
CA CYS A 184 -2.18 5.55 -20.02
C CYS A 184 -3.29 4.53 -19.79
N VAL A 185 -4.02 4.13 -20.84
CA VAL A 185 -5.09 3.12 -20.74
C VAL A 185 -4.85 1.98 -21.72
N PHE A 186 -4.88 0.74 -21.23
CA PHE A 186 -4.67 -0.48 -22.02
C PHE A 186 -6.00 -1.11 -22.50
N GLY A 187 -5.97 -1.68 -23.70
CA GLY A 187 -7.07 -2.44 -24.30
C GLY A 187 -7.25 -2.24 -25.81
N GLY A 188 -8.20 -2.96 -26.40
CA GLY A 188 -8.51 -2.88 -27.83
C GLY A 188 -8.82 -1.46 -28.28
N GLY A 189 -8.00 -0.91 -29.17
CA GLY A 189 -8.17 0.45 -29.71
C GLY A 189 -7.79 1.58 -28.75
N LYS A 190 -7.20 1.30 -27.59
CA LYS A 190 -6.85 2.32 -26.58
C LYS A 190 -5.46 2.94 -26.81
N VAL A 191 -4.83 3.44 -25.74
CA VAL A 191 -3.63 4.29 -25.77
C VAL A 191 -2.34 3.49 -25.83
N ILE A 192 -2.19 2.47 -24.97
CA ILE A 192 -0.97 1.67 -24.88
C ILE A 192 -0.94 0.65 -26.02
N ARG A 193 -0.43 1.12 -27.16
CA ARG A 193 -0.23 0.37 -28.41
C ARG A 193 1.01 0.90 -29.12
N ASP A 194 1.59 0.05 -29.96
CA ASP A 194 2.82 0.33 -30.70
C ASP A 194 2.83 1.71 -31.40
N GLY A 195 3.91 2.47 -31.19
CA GLY A 195 4.10 3.81 -31.73
C GLY A 195 3.21 4.90 -31.13
N MET A 196 2.25 4.56 -30.26
CA MET A 196 1.26 5.46 -29.66
C MET A 196 1.66 5.77 -28.22
N GLY A 197 0.96 5.24 -27.22
CA GLY A 197 1.36 5.28 -25.80
C GLY A 197 2.41 4.23 -25.42
N GLN A 198 2.62 3.20 -26.26
CA GLN A 198 3.77 2.31 -26.16
C GLN A 198 4.86 2.82 -27.10
N SER A 199 6.04 3.10 -26.55
CA SER A 199 7.18 3.62 -27.28
C SER A 199 7.84 2.57 -28.16
N CYS A 200 8.34 3.00 -29.32
CA CYS A 200 8.93 2.15 -30.36
C CYS A 200 10.23 2.75 -30.89
N GLY A 201 11.25 2.92 -30.04
CA GLY A 201 12.49 3.57 -30.49
C GLY A 201 13.45 4.00 -29.38
N HIS A 202 13.12 3.71 -28.12
CA HIS A 202 14.02 3.82 -26.99
C HIS A 202 14.90 2.56 -26.86
N PRO A 203 16.04 2.64 -26.16
CA PRO A 203 16.83 1.47 -25.81
C PRO A 203 15.99 0.42 -25.05
N PRO A 204 16.04 -0.89 -25.41
CA PRO A 204 15.24 -1.92 -24.74
C PRO A 204 15.46 -1.99 -23.22
N ALA A 205 16.67 -1.66 -22.77
CA ALA A 205 17.03 -1.64 -21.36
C ALA A 205 16.35 -0.51 -20.57
N GLU A 206 15.68 0.44 -21.21
CA GLU A 206 14.95 1.53 -20.55
C GLU A 206 13.46 1.22 -20.35
N SER A 207 12.90 0.21 -21.03
CA SER A 207 11.48 -0.18 -20.84
C SER A 207 11.21 -0.55 -19.38
N LEU A 208 10.07 -0.12 -18.84
CA LEU A 208 9.56 -0.67 -17.58
C LEU A 208 9.28 -2.16 -17.73
N ASP A 209 9.38 -2.92 -16.64
CA ASP A 209 8.90 -4.31 -16.63
C ASP A 209 7.37 -4.32 -16.50
N ILE A 210 6.84 -3.49 -15.59
CA ILE A 210 5.40 -3.29 -15.37
C ILE A 210 5.10 -1.80 -15.20
N ALA A 211 3.99 -1.34 -15.78
CA ALA A 211 3.38 -0.06 -15.46
C ALA A 211 2.01 -0.28 -14.80
N ILE A 212 1.83 0.20 -13.56
CA ILE A 212 0.50 0.31 -12.95
C ILE A 212 -0.08 1.67 -13.35
N THR A 213 -1.14 1.68 -14.14
CA THR A 213 -1.66 2.90 -14.76
C THR A 213 -2.71 3.58 -13.88
N ASN A 214 -2.69 4.91 -13.82
CA ASN A 214 -3.75 5.72 -13.21
C ASN A 214 -4.10 5.31 -11.75
N ALA A 215 -3.11 4.99 -10.93
CA ALA A 215 -3.33 4.55 -9.55
C ALA A 215 -3.56 5.73 -8.60
N VAL A 216 -4.59 5.65 -7.76
CA VAL A 216 -4.70 6.53 -6.58
C VAL A 216 -3.85 5.93 -5.45
N ILE A 217 -2.73 6.55 -5.14
CA ILE A 217 -1.81 6.09 -4.11
C ILE A 217 -2.22 6.69 -2.77
N ILE A 218 -2.40 5.83 -1.76
CA ILE A 218 -2.57 6.22 -0.36
C ILE A 218 -1.33 5.75 0.40
N ASP A 219 -0.51 6.70 0.82
CA ASP A 219 0.73 6.45 1.56
C ASP A 219 0.92 7.51 2.65
N TYR A 220 1.77 7.26 3.64
CA TYR A 220 2.04 8.25 4.68
C TYR A 220 2.66 9.55 4.11
N THR A 221 3.34 9.45 2.97
CA THR A 221 3.94 10.59 2.25
C THR A 221 2.91 11.47 1.55
N GLY A 222 1.71 10.97 1.24
CA GLY A 222 0.70 11.72 0.50
C GLY A 222 -0.42 10.85 -0.05
N ILE A 223 -1.49 11.53 -0.51
CA ILE A 223 -2.60 10.91 -1.24
C ILE A 223 -2.64 11.52 -2.64
N PHE A 224 -2.22 10.78 -3.66
CA PHE A 224 -2.02 11.36 -4.99
C PHE A 224 -2.27 10.36 -6.12
N LYS A 225 -2.47 10.88 -7.32
CA LYS A 225 -2.75 10.11 -8.53
C LYS A 225 -1.50 10.05 -9.43
N ALA A 226 -1.06 8.86 -9.79
CA ALA A 226 0.10 8.66 -10.66
C ALA A 226 0.07 7.30 -11.36
N ASP A 227 0.87 7.15 -12.41
CA ASP A 227 1.34 5.84 -12.85
C ASP A 227 2.49 5.38 -11.92
N ILE A 228 2.66 4.07 -11.76
CA ILE A 228 3.75 3.45 -10.99
C ILE A 228 4.60 2.61 -11.94
N GLY A 229 5.87 2.98 -12.10
CA GLY A 229 6.83 2.23 -12.90
C GLY A 229 7.59 1.22 -12.05
N ILE A 230 7.56 -0.05 -12.45
CA ILE A 230 8.26 -1.15 -11.79
C ILE A 230 9.33 -1.72 -12.73
N LYS A 231 10.52 -1.97 -12.17
CA LYS A 231 11.63 -2.61 -12.87
C LYS A 231 12.51 -3.40 -11.91
N ASN A 232 12.88 -4.61 -12.28
CA ASN A 232 13.66 -5.55 -11.44
C ASN A 232 13.04 -5.74 -10.04
N GLY A 233 11.70 -5.75 -9.98
CA GLY A 233 10.93 -5.87 -8.75
C GLY A 233 10.93 -4.64 -7.84
N LEU A 234 11.52 -3.51 -8.25
CA LEU A 234 11.57 -2.26 -7.51
C LEU A 234 10.64 -1.21 -8.12
N ILE A 235 10.14 -0.29 -7.28
CA ILE A 235 9.49 0.95 -7.72
C ILE A 235 10.58 1.87 -8.26
N VAL A 236 10.62 2.14 -9.56
CA VAL A 236 11.66 2.98 -10.17
C VAL A 236 11.22 4.41 -10.46
N ALA A 237 9.91 4.64 -10.50
CA ALA A 237 9.34 5.98 -10.69
C ALA A 237 7.86 6.03 -10.32
N LEU A 238 7.42 7.21 -9.88
CA LEU A 238 6.02 7.57 -9.61
C LEU A 238 5.75 8.88 -10.36
N GLY A 239 4.83 8.87 -11.32
CA GLY A 239 4.63 10.02 -12.19
C GLY A 239 3.79 9.71 -13.40
N LYS A 240 4.14 10.30 -14.55
CA LYS A 240 3.45 10.09 -15.82
C LYS A 240 4.25 9.13 -16.70
N ALA A 241 3.67 7.97 -16.98
CA ALA A 241 4.24 6.99 -17.90
C ALA A 241 3.82 7.25 -19.35
N GLY A 242 4.35 6.45 -20.27
CA GLY A 242 3.88 6.36 -21.64
C GLY A 242 5.02 6.41 -22.65
N ASN A 243 4.80 7.16 -23.73
CA ASN A 243 5.75 7.27 -24.83
C ASN A 243 6.24 8.72 -25.00
N PRO A 244 7.53 9.01 -24.75
CA PRO A 244 8.07 10.36 -24.91
C PRO A 244 8.07 10.85 -26.37
N ASP A 245 7.84 9.96 -27.35
CA ASP A 245 7.71 10.36 -28.76
C ASP A 245 6.42 11.09 -29.09
N THR A 246 5.35 10.86 -28.32
CA THR A 246 3.99 11.29 -28.66
C THR A 246 3.24 11.97 -27.52
N MET A 247 3.80 11.93 -26.31
CA MET A 247 3.19 12.47 -25.09
C MET A 247 4.12 13.44 -24.39
N ASP A 248 3.55 14.51 -23.84
CA ASP A 248 4.28 15.46 -23.01
C ASP A 248 4.44 14.90 -21.58
N GLY A 249 5.50 15.32 -20.89
CA GLY A 249 5.68 15.06 -19.46
C GLY A 249 6.00 13.62 -19.07
N VAL A 250 6.27 12.71 -20.03
CA VAL A 250 6.69 11.33 -19.70
C VAL A 250 8.04 11.38 -18.99
N PHE A 251 8.11 10.83 -17.78
CA PHE A 251 9.34 10.83 -17.00
C PHE A 251 10.40 9.91 -17.64
N PRO A 252 11.71 10.23 -17.55
CA PRO A 252 12.77 9.45 -18.19
C PRO A 252 12.75 7.95 -17.88
N ASN A 253 12.36 7.56 -16.66
CA ASN A 253 12.30 6.16 -16.21
C ASN A 253 10.88 5.57 -16.25
N MET A 254 9.99 6.12 -17.08
CA MET A 254 8.58 5.69 -17.16
C MET A 254 8.13 5.35 -18.58
N ILE A 255 9.05 4.84 -19.39
CA ILE A 255 8.77 4.46 -20.77
C ILE A 255 8.06 3.11 -20.77
N ILE A 256 6.87 3.08 -21.38
CA ILE A 256 6.15 1.83 -21.68
C ILE A 256 6.65 1.34 -23.04
N GLY A 257 7.32 0.19 -23.06
CA GLY A 257 7.87 -0.41 -24.27
C GLY A 257 7.18 -1.73 -24.64
N VAL A 258 7.72 -2.39 -25.67
CA VAL A 258 7.23 -3.70 -26.13
C VAL A 258 7.39 -4.81 -25.07
N ASN A 259 8.31 -4.63 -24.12
CA ASN A 259 8.60 -5.57 -23.04
C ASN A 259 7.96 -5.14 -21.69
N THR A 260 6.98 -4.24 -21.72
CA THR A 260 6.30 -3.74 -20.51
C THR A 260 4.92 -4.36 -20.36
N GLU A 261 4.66 -5.00 -19.22
CA GLU A 261 3.33 -5.44 -18.82
C GLU A 261 2.51 -4.28 -18.21
N VAL A 262 1.18 -4.38 -18.23
CA VAL A 262 0.28 -3.35 -17.70
C VAL A 262 -0.62 -3.92 -16.61
N ILE A 263 -0.71 -3.21 -15.48
CA ILE A 263 -1.75 -3.41 -14.47
C ILE A 263 -2.64 -2.16 -14.47
N ALA A 264 -3.94 -2.35 -14.73
CA ALA A 264 -4.90 -1.25 -14.74
C ALA A 264 -5.23 -0.81 -13.30
N GLY A 265 -4.76 0.36 -12.91
CA GLY A 265 -5.04 0.99 -11.61
C GLY A 265 -6.16 2.02 -11.65
N GLU A 266 -6.70 2.37 -12.84
CA GLU A 266 -7.83 3.28 -12.96
C GLU A 266 -9.03 2.86 -12.11
N GLY A 267 -9.48 3.75 -11.23
CA GLY A 267 -10.59 3.49 -10.30
C GLY A 267 -10.20 2.64 -9.07
N LEU A 268 -8.95 2.25 -8.93
CA LEU A 268 -8.41 1.51 -7.78
C LEU A 268 -7.53 2.39 -6.90
N LEU A 269 -7.41 1.99 -5.63
CA LEU A 269 -6.46 2.54 -4.67
C LEU A 269 -5.24 1.62 -4.61
N VAL A 270 -4.04 2.19 -4.48
CA VAL A 270 -2.79 1.46 -4.25
C VAL A 270 -2.19 1.89 -2.92
N THR A 271 -1.83 0.91 -2.10
CA THR A 271 -1.05 1.12 -0.87
C THR A 271 0.23 0.30 -0.93
N ALA A 272 1.18 0.61 -0.05
CA ALA A 272 2.22 -0.36 0.29
C ALA A 272 1.58 -1.62 0.89
N GLY A 273 2.23 -2.77 0.71
CA GLY A 273 1.87 -3.98 1.44
C GLY A 273 2.08 -3.80 2.94
N ALA A 274 1.13 -4.30 3.74
CA ALA A 274 1.19 -4.17 5.18
C ALA A 274 2.36 -4.97 5.78
N ILE A 275 2.88 -4.45 6.89
CA ILE A 275 3.94 -5.04 7.71
C ILE A 275 3.34 -5.31 9.08
N ASP A 276 3.22 -6.59 9.41
CA ASP A 276 2.87 -6.99 10.77
C ASP A 276 4.15 -7.35 11.52
N CYS A 277 4.41 -6.63 12.61
CA CYS A 277 5.60 -6.83 13.43
C CYS A 277 5.32 -7.38 14.81
N HIS A 278 4.17 -8.03 15.03
CA HIS A 278 3.93 -8.84 16.22
C HIS A 278 3.32 -10.21 15.84
N VAL A 279 4.07 -11.00 15.07
CA VAL A 279 3.59 -12.27 14.53
C VAL A 279 4.10 -13.46 15.34
N HIS A 280 3.18 -14.24 15.90
CA HIS A 280 3.49 -15.56 16.46
C HIS A 280 3.42 -16.60 15.34
N PHE A 281 4.55 -17.20 14.99
CA PHE A 281 4.60 -18.24 13.94
C PHE A 281 4.11 -19.60 14.48
N ILE A 282 2.84 -19.65 14.88
CA ILE A 282 2.16 -20.82 15.47
C ILE A 282 1.82 -21.86 14.40
N CYS A 283 1.39 -21.42 13.21
CA CYS A 283 1.06 -22.30 12.10
C CYS A 283 1.35 -21.62 10.76
N PRO A 284 1.61 -22.35 9.66
CA PRO A 284 1.83 -21.73 8.35
C PRO A 284 0.55 -21.11 7.74
N GLN A 285 -0.64 -21.53 8.16
CA GLN A 285 -1.91 -21.06 7.59
C GLN A 285 -2.13 -19.56 7.79
N LEU A 286 -1.65 -19.01 8.92
CA LEU A 286 -1.72 -17.57 9.19
C LEU A 286 -0.97 -16.73 8.14
N VAL A 287 0.04 -17.30 7.47
CA VAL A 287 0.77 -16.64 6.37
C VAL A 287 -0.14 -16.44 5.16
N HIS A 288 -1.00 -17.42 4.87
CA HIS A 288 -1.99 -17.32 3.80
C HIS A 288 -3.07 -16.29 4.13
N GLU A 289 -3.56 -16.28 5.36
CA GLU A 289 -4.51 -15.27 5.82
C GLU A 289 -3.91 -13.86 5.72
N ALA A 290 -2.66 -13.69 6.19
CA ALA A 290 -1.94 -12.43 6.08
C ALA A 290 -1.87 -11.95 4.62
N ILE A 291 -1.27 -12.74 3.72
CA ILE A 291 -1.10 -12.26 2.35
C ILE A 291 -2.43 -12.03 1.63
N SER A 292 -3.45 -12.85 1.91
CA SER A 292 -4.78 -12.69 1.31
C SER A 292 -5.47 -11.39 1.74
N SER A 293 -5.09 -10.85 2.90
CA SER A 293 -5.59 -9.58 3.45
C SER A 293 -4.74 -8.36 3.08
N GLY A 294 -3.62 -8.52 2.36
CA GLY A 294 -2.80 -7.39 1.89
C GLY A 294 -1.45 -7.22 2.61
N TYR A 295 -0.96 -8.23 3.31
CA TYR A 295 0.31 -8.19 4.03
C TYR A 295 1.42 -8.74 3.15
N THR A 296 2.61 -8.14 3.25
CA THR A 296 3.78 -8.57 2.46
C THR A 296 5.02 -8.77 3.31
N THR A 297 4.97 -8.41 4.59
CA THR A 297 6.08 -8.60 5.54
C THR A 297 5.54 -9.07 6.89
N LEU A 298 6.14 -10.12 7.44
CA LEU A 298 5.84 -10.66 8.76
C LEU A 298 7.09 -10.66 9.65
N ILE A 299 7.00 -10.05 10.82
CA ILE A 299 8.08 -9.98 11.80
C ILE A 299 7.56 -10.47 13.15
N GLY A 300 8.31 -11.37 13.77
CA GLY A 300 7.99 -11.93 15.08
C GLY A 300 8.76 -13.22 15.31
N GLY A 301 8.23 -14.18 16.05
CA GLY A 301 8.98 -15.40 16.40
C GLY A 301 8.08 -16.60 16.61
N GLY A 302 8.67 -17.79 16.49
CA GLY A 302 7.95 -19.03 16.71
C GLY A 302 8.55 -20.24 16.01
N THR A 303 8.09 -21.42 16.42
CA THR A 303 8.57 -22.71 15.89
C THR A 303 7.42 -23.68 15.62
N GLY A 304 6.24 -23.17 15.28
CA GLY A 304 5.00 -23.95 15.24
C GLY A 304 4.22 -23.87 16.55
N PRO A 305 3.26 -24.78 16.80
CA PRO A 305 2.26 -24.63 17.87
C PRO A 305 2.76 -25.05 19.27
N ALA A 306 4.06 -24.92 19.53
CA ALA A 306 4.63 -25.16 20.85
C ALA A 306 4.16 -24.09 21.85
N GLU A 307 4.04 -24.43 23.12
CA GLU A 307 3.54 -23.54 24.19
C GLU A 307 4.32 -22.22 24.22
N GLY A 308 5.65 -22.28 24.12
CA GLY A 308 6.49 -21.09 24.08
C GLY A 308 6.19 -20.16 22.90
N THR A 309 5.77 -20.69 21.74
CA THR A 309 5.37 -19.89 20.57
C THR A 309 3.93 -19.42 20.66
N ARG A 310 3.04 -20.24 21.23
CA ARG A 310 1.64 -19.85 21.51
C ARG A 310 1.56 -18.68 22.49
N ALA A 311 2.55 -18.55 23.37
CA ALA A 311 2.66 -17.45 24.32
C ALA A 311 3.58 -16.32 23.86
N THR A 312 4.68 -16.61 23.15
CA THR A 312 5.73 -15.61 22.91
C THR A 312 6.26 -15.60 21.47
N THR A 313 6.56 -14.42 20.94
CA THR A 313 7.24 -14.21 19.65
C THR A 313 8.74 -14.52 19.73
N CYS A 314 9.08 -15.76 20.08
CA CYS A 314 10.46 -16.22 20.18
C CYS A 314 10.70 -17.43 19.27
N THR A 315 11.78 -17.38 18.50
CA THR A 315 12.42 -18.52 17.83
C THR A 315 13.72 -18.85 18.60
N PRO A 316 13.69 -19.76 19.60
CA PRO A 316 14.71 -19.73 20.67
C PRO A 316 16.08 -20.30 20.29
N ALA A 317 16.15 -21.41 19.55
CA ALA A 317 17.40 -22.11 19.30
C ALA A 317 17.96 -21.83 17.89
N PRO A 318 19.30 -21.80 17.68
CA PRO A 318 19.92 -21.65 16.36
C PRO A 318 19.42 -22.66 15.31
N LEU A 319 19.18 -23.91 15.71
CA LEU A 319 18.60 -24.92 14.82
C LEU A 319 17.18 -24.54 14.37
N GLN A 320 16.35 -24.04 15.28
CA GLN A 320 14.99 -23.62 14.97
C GLN A 320 15.00 -22.38 14.08
N MET A 321 15.90 -21.43 14.33
CA MET A 321 16.10 -20.27 13.46
C MET A 321 16.41 -20.68 12.02
N LYS A 322 17.38 -21.60 11.84
CA LYS A 322 17.69 -22.21 10.55
C LYS A 322 16.46 -22.84 9.91
N LEU A 323 15.72 -23.66 10.64
CA LEU A 323 14.55 -24.37 10.12
C LEU A 323 13.42 -23.41 9.72
N MET A 324 13.16 -22.35 10.48
CA MET A 324 12.13 -21.36 10.14
C MET A 324 12.50 -20.55 8.90
N LEU A 325 13.76 -20.12 8.77
CA LEU A 325 14.27 -19.48 7.55
C LEU A 325 14.15 -20.40 6.34
N GLN A 326 14.48 -21.69 6.47
CA GLN A 326 14.32 -22.68 5.40
C GLN A 326 12.84 -22.94 5.06
N SER A 327 11.99 -23.09 6.07
CA SER A 327 10.56 -23.37 5.92
C SER A 327 9.83 -22.26 5.18
N THR A 328 10.25 -21.01 5.40
CA THR A 328 9.62 -19.83 4.81
C THR A 328 10.30 -19.32 3.54
N ASP A 329 11.31 -20.03 3.03
CA ASP A 329 12.13 -19.59 1.89
C ASP A 329 11.30 -19.44 0.60
N GLU A 330 10.26 -20.26 0.42
CA GLU A 330 9.38 -20.23 -0.77
C GLU A 330 8.12 -19.37 -0.60
N PHE A 331 7.74 -18.97 0.62
CA PHE A 331 6.58 -18.08 0.80
C PHE A 331 6.87 -16.70 0.17
N PRO A 332 5.93 -16.12 -0.59
CA PRO A 332 6.11 -14.83 -1.24
C PRO A 332 5.81 -13.66 -0.27
N LEU A 333 6.46 -13.68 0.88
CA LEU A 333 6.46 -12.59 1.86
C LEU A 333 7.89 -12.35 2.34
N ASN A 334 8.13 -11.15 2.83
CA ASN A 334 9.32 -10.87 3.60
C ASN A 334 9.17 -11.39 5.04
N PHE A 335 10.23 -11.94 5.61
CA PHE A 335 10.21 -12.50 6.97
C PHE A 335 11.34 -11.94 7.82
N GLY A 336 11.04 -11.64 9.08
CA GLY A 336 12.02 -11.38 10.14
C GLY A 336 11.70 -12.23 11.37
N PHE A 337 12.70 -12.92 11.91
CA PHE A 337 12.52 -13.77 13.09
C PHE A 337 13.22 -13.17 14.32
N THR A 338 12.53 -13.17 15.46
CA THR A 338 13.05 -12.68 16.75
C THR A 338 13.46 -13.83 17.65
N GLY A 339 14.63 -13.70 18.28
CA GLY A 339 15.12 -14.63 19.31
C GLY A 339 14.48 -14.35 20.67
N LYS A 340 14.74 -15.22 21.64
CA LYS A 340 14.39 -14.96 23.04
C LYS A 340 15.42 -14.01 23.67
N GLY A 341 14.96 -12.87 24.17
CA GLY A 341 15.80 -11.85 24.82
C GLY A 341 15.89 -12.00 26.35
N ASN A 342 15.11 -12.90 26.94
CA ASN A 342 15.10 -13.13 28.39
C ASN A 342 16.31 -13.95 28.85
N GLY A 343 17.44 -13.28 29.05
CA GLY A 343 18.64 -13.83 29.67
C GLY A 343 19.39 -12.76 30.44
N SER A 344 19.82 -13.05 31.67
CA SER A 344 20.65 -12.11 32.46
C SER A 344 22.16 -12.19 32.12
N LYS A 345 22.50 -12.95 31.07
CA LYS A 345 23.84 -13.08 30.48
C LYS A 345 23.74 -13.04 28.95
N PRO A 346 24.73 -12.45 28.27
CA PRO A 346 24.64 -12.15 26.84
C PRO A 346 24.94 -13.35 25.92
N ASP A 347 25.56 -14.40 26.45
CA ASP A 347 26.17 -15.49 25.67
C ASP A 347 25.19 -16.15 24.68
N GLU A 348 24.00 -16.55 25.14
CA GLU A 348 22.99 -17.20 24.28
C GLU A 348 22.29 -16.21 23.34
N LEU A 349 22.15 -14.94 23.75
CA LEU A 349 21.59 -13.88 22.90
C LEU A 349 22.51 -13.62 21.69
N HIS A 350 23.82 -13.65 21.88
CA HIS A 350 24.78 -13.53 20.78
C HIS A 350 24.61 -14.67 19.76
N GLU A 351 24.43 -15.90 20.23
CA GLU A 351 24.31 -17.06 19.36
C GLU A 351 23.02 -17.06 18.54
N ILE A 352 21.88 -16.68 19.12
CA ILE A 352 20.62 -16.62 18.37
C ILE A 352 20.62 -15.49 17.33
N ILE A 353 21.27 -14.36 17.64
CA ILE A 353 21.46 -13.24 16.70
C ILE A 353 22.32 -13.68 15.51
N LYS A 354 23.49 -14.31 15.76
CA LYS A 354 24.36 -14.85 14.70
C LYS A 354 23.67 -15.96 13.89
N ALA A 355 22.76 -16.70 14.50
CA ALA A 355 22.01 -17.75 13.82
C ALA A 355 20.96 -17.22 12.83
N GLY A 356 20.59 -15.93 12.90
CA GLY A 356 19.66 -15.31 11.96
C GLY A 356 18.60 -14.40 12.59
N ALA A 357 18.53 -14.27 13.92
CA ALA A 357 17.55 -13.37 14.52
C ALA A 357 17.82 -11.92 14.10
N MET A 358 16.78 -11.19 13.71
CA MET A 358 16.83 -9.75 13.39
C MET A 358 16.42 -8.85 14.56
N GLY A 359 16.02 -9.45 15.67
CA GLY A 359 15.59 -8.78 16.88
C GLY A 359 15.43 -9.78 18.03
N LEU A 360 15.10 -9.28 19.22
CA LEU A 360 14.86 -10.08 20.40
C LEU A 360 13.51 -9.72 21.03
N LYS A 361 12.79 -10.72 21.57
CA LYS A 361 11.59 -10.51 22.39
C LYS A 361 11.92 -10.74 23.86
N LEU A 362 11.64 -9.75 24.70
CA LEU A 362 11.51 -9.89 26.15
C LEU A 362 10.04 -10.19 26.47
N HIS A 363 9.77 -11.27 27.19
CA HIS A 363 8.43 -11.69 27.57
C HIS A 363 8.32 -12.10 29.04
N GLU A 364 7.22 -11.76 29.72
CA GLU A 364 7.05 -12.03 31.15
C GLU A 364 7.02 -13.54 31.46
N ASP A 365 6.43 -14.35 30.60
CA ASP A 365 6.44 -15.82 30.66
C ASP A 365 7.86 -16.43 30.68
N TRP A 366 8.88 -15.68 30.22
CA TRP A 366 10.29 -16.03 30.32
C TRP A 366 11.06 -15.18 31.36
N GLY A 367 10.38 -14.30 32.07
CA GLY A 367 10.91 -13.37 33.08
C GLY A 367 11.42 -12.05 32.48
N THR A 368 10.56 -11.03 32.37
CA THR A 368 10.94 -9.67 31.93
C THR A 368 11.44 -8.83 33.10
N THR A 369 12.51 -9.29 33.74
CA THR A 369 13.09 -8.61 34.90
C THR A 369 14.05 -7.49 34.48
N PRO A 370 14.35 -6.49 35.34
CA PRO A 370 15.32 -5.44 35.04
C PRO A 370 16.70 -5.96 34.58
N ALA A 371 17.15 -7.10 35.10
CA ALA A 371 18.43 -7.72 34.71
C ALA A 371 18.40 -8.27 33.27
N ALA A 372 17.29 -8.92 32.88
CA ALA A 372 17.09 -9.40 31.51
C ALA A 372 16.91 -8.23 30.53
N ILE A 373 16.15 -7.20 30.92
CA ILE A 373 15.97 -5.97 30.14
C ILE A 373 17.33 -5.31 29.85
N ASP A 374 18.14 -5.09 30.89
CA ASP A 374 19.43 -4.42 30.74
C ASP A 374 20.39 -5.23 29.85
N THR A 375 20.42 -6.55 30.03
CA THR A 375 21.27 -7.44 29.23
C THR A 375 20.84 -7.44 27.77
N SER A 376 19.55 -7.63 27.48
CA SER A 376 19.00 -7.67 26.13
C SER A 376 19.25 -6.37 25.38
N LEU A 377 19.00 -5.22 26.01
CA LEU A 377 19.27 -3.91 25.41
C LEU A 377 20.77 -3.66 25.23
N THR A 378 21.63 -4.14 26.14
CA THR A 378 23.10 -4.07 25.95
C THR A 378 23.56 -4.88 24.74
N VAL A 379 22.99 -6.06 24.52
CA VAL A 379 23.25 -6.87 23.33
C VAL A 379 22.72 -6.16 22.08
N ALA A 380 21.53 -5.57 22.15
CA ALA A 380 20.94 -4.85 21.03
C ALA A 380 21.82 -3.68 20.55
N GLU A 381 22.42 -2.92 21.47
CA GLU A 381 23.42 -1.89 21.14
C GLU A 381 24.64 -2.45 20.39
N GLN A 382 25.06 -3.69 20.68
CA GLN A 382 26.23 -4.31 20.03
C GLN A 382 25.93 -4.80 18.62
N PHE A 383 24.70 -5.26 18.36
CA PHE A 383 24.32 -5.95 17.12
C PHE A 383 23.43 -5.12 16.20
N ASP A 384 23.02 -3.92 16.63
CA ASP A 384 22.09 -3.02 15.91
C ASP A 384 20.78 -3.72 15.52
N VAL A 385 20.13 -4.33 16.52
CA VAL A 385 18.84 -5.00 16.36
C VAL A 385 17.79 -4.38 17.29
N GLN A 386 16.52 -4.49 16.92
CA GLN A 386 15.43 -4.04 17.79
C GLN A 386 15.17 -5.01 18.94
N VAL A 387 14.77 -4.47 20.10
CA VAL A 387 14.24 -5.25 21.22
C VAL A 387 12.76 -4.94 21.37
N ASN A 388 11.96 -5.99 21.33
CA ASN A 388 10.52 -5.96 21.50
C ASN A 388 10.22 -6.44 22.92
N ILE A 389 9.31 -5.78 23.64
CA ILE A 389 9.06 -6.09 25.05
C ILE A 389 7.58 -6.25 25.36
N HIS A 390 7.29 -7.31 26.10
CA HIS A 390 6.11 -7.55 26.91
C HIS A 390 6.57 -7.53 28.37
N THR A 391 6.11 -6.55 29.14
CA THR A 391 6.64 -6.26 30.48
C THR A 391 6.02 -7.13 31.57
N ASP A 392 6.53 -7.03 32.79
CA ASP A 392 6.09 -7.80 33.96
C ASP A 392 4.69 -7.34 34.44
N THR A 393 3.62 -8.04 34.03
CA THR A 393 2.23 -7.69 34.39
C THR A 393 2.03 -7.74 35.90
N LEU A 394 2.67 -8.73 36.54
CA LEU A 394 2.55 -9.02 37.95
C LEU A 394 3.25 -7.98 38.84
N ASN A 395 4.09 -7.12 38.24
CA ASN A 395 4.97 -6.21 38.97
C ASN A 395 5.90 -6.96 39.95
N GLU A 396 6.27 -8.20 39.63
CA GLU A 396 7.04 -9.08 40.51
C GLU A 396 8.42 -8.49 40.84
N SER A 397 9.10 -7.98 39.81
CA SER A 397 10.43 -7.36 39.96
C SER A 397 10.38 -5.84 40.18
N GLY A 398 9.19 -5.24 40.12
CA GLY A 398 8.96 -3.81 40.26
C GLY A 398 7.85 -3.30 39.33
N PHE A 399 7.41 -2.07 39.56
CA PHE A 399 6.40 -1.38 38.72
C PHE A 399 6.98 -0.81 37.42
N VAL A 400 6.11 -0.25 36.57
CA VAL A 400 6.47 0.28 35.24
C VAL A 400 7.64 1.26 35.25
N GLU A 401 7.77 2.11 36.26
CA GLU A 401 8.89 3.06 36.39
C GLU A 401 10.25 2.37 36.57
N HIS A 402 10.28 1.17 37.17
CA HIS A 402 11.49 0.37 37.33
C HIS A 402 11.91 -0.28 36.00
N THR A 403 10.94 -0.75 35.22
CA THR A 403 11.17 -1.23 33.86
C THR A 403 11.64 -0.10 32.94
N ILE A 404 11.00 1.09 33.01
CA ILE A 404 11.45 2.28 32.27
C ILE A 404 12.89 2.67 32.68
N ALA A 405 13.21 2.64 33.97
CA ALA A 405 14.57 2.90 34.45
C ALA A 405 15.57 1.87 33.91
N ALA A 406 15.19 0.59 33.82
CA ALA A 406 16.03 -0.48 33.25
C ALA A 406 16.31 -0.29 31.75
N PHE A 407 15.46 0.43 31.02
CA PHE A 407 15.74 0.80 29.63
C PHE A 407 17.00 1.67 29.52
N LYS A 408 17.28 2.51 30.52
CA LYS A 408 18.41 3.46 30.53
C LYS A 408 18.44 4.31 29.25
N GLU A 409 17.27 4.82 28.87
CA GLU A 409 17.05 5.64 27.67
C GLU A 409 17.38 4.96 26.31
N ARG A 410 17.69 3.66 26.28
CA ARG A 410 17.93 2.93 25.03
C ARG A 410 16.64 2.61 24.30
N THR A 411 16.69 2.56 22.97
CA THR A 411 15.53 2.26 22.13
C THR A 411 14.94 0.89 22.45
N VAL A 412 13.62 0.86 22.68
CA VAL A 412 12.84 -0.37 22.89
C VAL A 412 11.47 -0.24 22.23
N HIS A 413 10.96 -1.33 21.67
CA HIS A 413 9.62 -1.40 21.07
C HIS A 413 8.68 -2.07 22.08
N ALA A 414 7.79 -1.28 22.68
CA ALA A 414 6.76 -1.81 23.57
C ALA A 414 5.61 -2.42 22.75
N TYR A 415 5.42 -3.73 22.86
CA TYR A 415 4.23 -4.39 22.32
C TYR A 415 3.00 -4.07 23.17
N HIS A 416 1.81 -4.22 22.56
CA HIS A 416 0.47 -4.02 23.15
C HIS A 416 0.47 -3.03 24.32
N SER A 417 0.91 -1.80 24.05
CA SER A 417 1.31 -0.82 25.07
C SER A 417 0.15 -0.39 25.98
N GLU A 418 -1.10 -0.65 25.58
CA GLU A 418 -2.28 -0.45 26.43
C GLU A 418 -2.33 -1.44 27.61
N GLY A 419 -1.87 -2.68 27.42
CA GLY A 419 -1.66 -3.66 28.48
C GLY A 419 -2.64 -4.83 28.54
N ALA A 420 -3.75 -4.86 27.80
CA ALA A 420 -4.64 -6.04 27.76
C ALA A 420 -3.91 -7.28 27.23
N GLY A 421 -3.12 -7.11 26.16
CA GLY A 421 -2.19 -8.13 25.64
C GLY A 421 -1.05 -8.47 26.59
N GLY A 422 -0.83 -7.67 27.63
CA GLY A 422 0.12 -7.91 28.73
C GLY A 422 1.08 -6.75 28.98
N GLY A 423 1.47 -6.61 30.23
CA GLY A 423 2.34 -5.56 30.74
C GLY A 423 1.88 -5.03 32.10
N HIS A 424 2.75 -4.25 32.77
CA HIS A 424 2.55 -3.75 34.13
C HIS A 424 1.10 -3.31 34.39
N ALA A 425 0.41 -4.00 35.30
CA ALA A 425 -0.96 -3.68 35.65
C ALA A 425 -0.99 -2.58 36.73
N PRO A 426 -1.81 -1.52 36.58
CA PRO A 426 -2.68 -1.20 35.43
C PRO A 426 -2.05 -0.23 34.41
N ASP A 427 -0.80 0.19 34.59
CA ASP A 427 -0.30 1.47 34.07
C ASP A 427 0.83 1.39 33.04
N ILE A 428 1.03 0.23 32.40
CA ILE A 428 1.99 0.06 31.29
C ILE A 428 1.82 1.10 30.18
N ILE A 429 0.60 1.59 29.93
CA ILE A 429 0.29 2.61 28.92
C ILE A 429 1.08 3.92 29.09
N LYS A 430 1.66 4.16 30.27
CA LYS A 430 2.62 5.26 30.52
C LYS A 430 3.79 5.27 29.55
N VAL A 431 4.20 4.12 29.01
CA VAL A 431 5.31 4.03 28.05
C VAL A 431 5.05 4.80 26.74
N CYS A 432 3.79 5.13 26.43
CA CYS A 432 3.44 5.95 25.27
C CYS A 432 4.01 7.39 25.33
N GLY A 433 4.29 7.88 26.55
CA GLY A 433 4.92 9.18 26.83
C GLY A 433 6.44 9.14 26.96
N VAL A 434 7.08 7.98 26.79
CA VAL A 434 8.52 7.80 26.99
C VAL A 434 9.27 7.93 25.66
N LYS A 435 10.25 8.85 25.61
CA LYS A 435 10.92 9.24 24.35
C LYS A 435 11.62 8.10 23.61
N ASN A 436 12.30 7.22 24.31
CA ASN A 436 13.04 6.10 23.73
C ASN A 436 12.17 4.84 23.50
N VAL A 437 10.85 4.94 23.72
CA VAL A 437 9.92 3.85 23.45
C VAL A 437 9.28 4.04 22.08
N LEU A 438 9.20 2.96 21.32
CA LEU A 438 8.40 2.84 20.09
C LEU A 438 7.12 2.05 20.44
N PRO A 439 6.01 2.71 20.80
CA PRO A 439 4.82 2.02 21.29
C PRO A 439 3.97 1.46 20.15
N SER A 440 3.46 0.25 20.35
CA SER A 440 2.53 -0.42 19.43
C SER A 440 1.35 -1.03 20.15
N SER A 441 0.25 -1.18 19.42
CA SER A 441 -0.92 -1.94 19.88
C SER A 441 -1.08 -3.23 19.11
N THR A 442 -1.78 -4.18 19.73
CA THR A 442 -2.31 -5.37 19.05
C THR A 442 -3.77 -5.15 18.73
N ASN A 443 -4.32 -5.97 17.83
CA ASN A 443 -5.56 -5.61 17.15
C ASN A 443 -6.90 -5.97 17.84
N PRO A 444 -7.01 -6.88 18.82
CA PRO A 444 -8.34 -7.23 19.34
C PRO A 444 -9.00 -6.13 20.16
N THR A 445 -8.23 -5.28 20.83
CA THR A 445 -8.77 -4.11 21.56
C THR A 445 -9.26 -3.01 20.63
N ARG A 446 -9.06 -3.14 19.30
CA ARG A 446 -9.18 -2.06 18.33
C ARG A 446 -10.49 -2.12 17.56
N PRO A 447 -11.26 -1.02 17.52
CA PRO A 447 -11.37 -0.03 18.60
C PRO A 447 -12.10 -0.60 19.82
N TYR A 448 -12.25 0.22 20.87
CA TYR A 448 -13.10 -0.12 22.00
C TYR A 448 -14.58 -0.21 21.56
N THR A 449 -15.16 -1.42 21.63
CA THR A 449 -16.55 -1.73 21.26
C THR A 449 -17.33 -2.38 22.40
N SER A 450 -18.64 -2.55 22.23
CA SER A 450 -19.53 -3.11 23.25
C SER A 450 -19.11 -4.48 23.79
N ASN A 451 -18.52 -5.34 22.96
CA ASN A 451 -18.12 -6.70 23.35
C ASN A 451 -16.65 -6.81 23.74
N THR A 452 -15.87 -5.73 23.63
CA THR A 452 -14.41 -5.80 23.79
C THR A 452 -14.01 -6.33 25.16
N ILE A 453 -14.64 -5.87 26.24
CA ILE A 453 -14.28 -6.29 27.61
C ILE A 453 -14.59 -7.76 27.84
N ASP A 454 -15.84 -8.17 27.59
CA ASP A 454 -16.29 -9.54 27.80
C ASP A 454 -15.46 -10.55 26.97
N GLU A 455 -15.19 -10.22 25.70
CA GLU A 455 -14.37 -11.07 24.82
C GLU A 455 -12.94 -11.24 25.35
N HIS A 456 -12.33 -10.17 25.85
CA HIS A 456 -10.92 -10.20 26.28
C HIS A 456 -10.74 -10.89 27.63
N LEU A 457 -11.72 -10.79 28.53
CA LEU A 457 -11.67 -11.47 29.81
C LEU A 457 -11.60 -12.99 29.59
N ASP A 458 -12.54 -13.54 28.81
CA ASP A 458 -12.56 -14.96 28.48
C ASP A 458 -11.31 -15.40 27.70
N MET A 459 -10.88 -14.60 26.71
CA MET A 459 -9.68 -14.87 25.92
C MET A 459 -8.42 -14.95 26.78
N LEU A 460 -8.25 -14.00 27.71
CA LEU A 460 -7.11 -13.95 28.62
C LEU A 460 -7.08 -15.19 29.52
N MET A 461 -8.22 -15.56 30.10
CA MET A 461 -8.33 -16.74 30.95
C MET A 461 -7.94 -18.02 30.21
N VAL A 462 -8.37 -18.18 28.95
CA VAL A 462 -7.98 -19.33 28.12
C VAL A 462 -6.50 -19.30 27.76
N CYS A 463 -5.97 -18.15 27.33
CA CYS A 463 -4.57 -18.01 26.91
C CYS A 463 -3.59 -18.33 28.04
N HIS A 464 -3.90 -17.89 29.27
CA HIS A 464 -3.04 -18.08 30.44
C HIS A 464 -3.42 -19.29 31.31
N HIS A 465 -4.37 -20.12 30.87
CA HIS A 465 -4.85 -21.31 31.62
C HIS A 465 -5.32 -20.99 33.04
N LEU A 466 -6.00 -19.85 33.20
CA LEU A 466 -6.56 -19.38 34.47
C LEU A 466 -7.88 -20.11 34.78
N ASP A 467 -8.17 -20.26 36.07
CA ASP A 467 -9.40 -20.86 36.56
C ASP A 467 -10.36 -19.80 37.12
N LYS A 468 -11.59 -19.78 36.58
CA LYS A 468 -12.66 -18.87 37.02
C LYS A 468 -13.15 -19.13 38.44
N ASP A 469 -12.87 -20.33 38.97
CA ASP A 469 -13.23 -20.70 40.34
C ASP A 469 -12.11 -20.31 41.35
N ILE A 470 -10.98 -19.76 40.88
CA ILE A 470 -9.88 -19.23 41.70
C ILE A 470 -9.98 -17.69 41.78
N PRO A 471 -10.23 -17.10 42.97
CA PRO A 471 -10.37 -15.65 43.12
C PRO A 471 -9.16 -14.84 42.66
N GLU A 472 -7.95 -15.35 42.88
CA GLU A 472 -6.70 -14.70 42.49
C GLU A 472 -6.53 -14.62 40.97
N ASP A 473 -6.96 -15.65 40.25
CA ASP A 473 -6.93 -15.72 38.78
C ASP A 473 -7.92 -14.74 38.15
N VAL A 474 -9.12 -14.64 38.72
CA VAL A 474 -10.12 -13.64 38.32
C VAL A 474 -9.61 -12.23 38.60
N ALA A 475 -9.05 -11.98 39.79
CA ALA A 475 -8.49 -10.68 40.15
C ALA A 475 -7.32 -10.27 39.22
N PHE A 476 -6.46 -11.21 38.84
CA PHE A 476 -5.42 -10.98 37.84
C PHE A 476 -6.03 -10.60 36.48
N ALA A 477 -7.04 -11.34 36.02
CA ALA A 477 -7.69 -11.06 34.74
C ALA A 477 -8.41 -9.69 34.73
N GLU A 478 -9.14 -9.36 35.79
CA GLU A 478 -9.80 -8.06 35.98
C GLU A 478 -8.80 -6.90 36.07
N SER A 479 -7.62 -7.12 36.66
CA SER A 479 -6.57 -6.10 36.71
C SER A 479 -5.96 -5.82 35.32
N ARG A 480 -6.02 -6.78 34.40
CA ARG A 480 -5.41 -6.71 33.07
C ARG A 480 -6.36 -6.21 31.98
N ILE A 481 -7.64 -6.55 32.05
CA ILE A 481 -8.66 -6.13 31.07
C ILE A 481 -9.43 -4.93 31.60
N ARG A 482 -9.07 -3.72 31.13
CA ARG A 482 -9.57 -2.46 31.69
C ARG A 482 -10.22 -1.60 30.60
N ALA A 483 -11.46 -1.18 30.82
CA ALA A 483 -12.19 -0.36 29.85
C ALA A 483 -11.55 1.03 29.67
N GLU A 484 -11.00 1.57 30.75
CA GLU A 484 -10.40 2.89 30.81
C GLU A 484 -9.15 2.99 29.94
N THR A 485 -8.24 2.01 30.03
CA THR A 485 -7.00 2.01 29.23
C THR A 485 -7.26 1.65 27.77
N ILE A 486 -8.21 0.75 27.47
CA ILE A 486 -8.64 0.46 26.09
C ILE A 486 -9.32 1.69 25.44
N ALA A 487 -10.12 2.44 26.20
CA ALA A 487 -10.71 3.69 25.74
C ALA A 487 -9.65 4.78 25.51
N ALA A 488 -8.63 4.85 26.38
CA ALA A 488 -7.51 5.76 26.21
C ALA A 488 -6.65 5.40 24.99
N GLU A 489 -6.43 4.11 24.73
CA GLU A 489 -5.69 3.60 23.58
C GLU A 489 -6.26 4.08 22.24
N ASP A 490 -7.59 4.10 22.10
CA ASP A 490 -8.26 4.70 20.93
C ASP A 490 -7.82 6.14 20.68
N ILE A 491 -7.79 6.95 21.74
CA ILE A 491 -7.45 8.38 21.67
C ILE A 491 -5.95 8.57 21.45
N LEU A 492 -5.11 7.77 22.09
CA LEU A 492 -3.65 7.81 21.91
C LEU A 492 -3.25 7.43 20.48
N HIS A 493 -3.94 6.48 19.85
CA HIS A 493 -3.77 6.23 18.42
C HIS A 493 -4.11 7.45 17.58
N ASP A 494 -5.23 8.10 17.86
CA ASP A 494 -5.70 9.25 17.08
C ASP A 494 -4.82 10.49 17.26
N MET A 495 -4.23 10.66 18.44
CA MET A 495 -3.25 11.71 18.76
C MET A 495 -1.87 11.45 18.13
N GLY A 496 -1.57 10.20 17.78
CA GLY A 496 -0.23 9.79 17.33
C GLY A 496 0.73 9.47 18.49
N ALA A 497 0.20 9.18 19.68
CA ALA A 497 0.98 8.74 20.83
C ALA A 497 1.21 7.21 20.83
N ILE A 498 0.48 6.45 20.02
CA ILE A 498 0.83 5.06 19.66
C ILE A 498 1.16 5.01 18.18
N SER A 499 2.27 4.37 17.83
CA SER A 499 2.91 4.53 16.52
C SER A 499 2.67 3.37 15.57
N ILE A 500 2.33 2.19 16.08
CA ILE A 500 2.20 0.95 15.31
C ILE A 500 0.93 0.20 15.73
N ILE A 501 0.29 -0.47 14.76
CA ILE A 501 -0.73 -1.50 15.01
C ILE A 501 -0.21 -2.81 14.42
N SER A 502 -0.36 -3.89 15.18
CA SER A 502 0.13 -5.24 14.87
C SER A 502 -0.94 -6.28 15.22
N SER A 503 -0.74 -7.55 14.85
CA SER A 503 -1.77 -8.57 15.14
C SER A 503 -1.73 -9.10 16.56
N ASP A 504 -0.63 -9.76 16.93
CA ASP A 504 -0.55 -10.81 17.97
C ASP A 504 -1.11 -12.17 17.54
N SER A 505 -0.78 -12.58 16.31
CA SER A 505 -1.49 -13.63 15.57
C SER A 505 -1.70 -14.95 16.34
N GLN A 506 -2.97 -15.27 16.65
CA GLN A 506 -3.40 -16.45 17.42
C GLN A 506 -2.91 -16.51 18.88
N ALA A 507 -2.36 -15.41 19.41
CA ALA A 507 -1.84 -15.28 20.77
C ALA A 507 -2.40 -14.01 21.43
N MET A 508 -3.74 -13.86 21.43
CA MET A 508 -4.45 -12.60 21.72
C MET A 508 -4.49 -11.61 20.54
N GLY A 509 -4.57 -12.13 19.31
CA GLY A 509 -4.55 -11.31 18.09
C GLY A 509 -4.98 -12.02 16.83
N ARG A 510 -5.30 -11.24 15.79
CA ARG A 510 -5.89 -11.74 14.54
C ARG A 510 -5.06 -11.33 13.33
N ILE A 511 -4.34 -12.27 12.70
CA ILE A 511 -3.42 -11.95 11.59
C ILE A 511 -4.08 -11.21 10.41
N GLY A 512 -5.34 -11.51 10.11
CA GLY A 512 -6.07 -10.94 8.97
C GLY A 512 -6.62 -9.53 9.21
N GLU A 513 -6.50 -8.95 10.41
CA GLU A 513 -7.30 -7.80 10.82
C GLU A 513 -6.52 -6.52 11.20
N VAL A 514 -5.18 -6.49 11.18
CA VAL A 514 -4.39 -5.25 11.41
C VAL A 514 -4.87 -4.07 10.55
N ILE A 515 -5.06 -4.29 9.25
CA ILE A 515 -5.50 -3.24 8.32
C ILE A 515 -6.94 -2.79 8.66
N SER A 516 -7.89 -3.72 8.76
CA SER A 516 -9.30 -3.38 9.02
C SER A 516 -9.46 -2.68 10.37
N ARG A 517 -8.80 -3.18 11.41
CA ARG A 517 -8.82 -2.63 12.78
C ARG A 517 -8.22 -1.24 12.84
N THR A 518 -7.15 -0.98 12.08
CA THR A 518 -6.59 0.37 11.92
C THR A 518 -7.65 1.34 11.40
N TRP A 519 -8.37 0.97 10.34
CA TRP A 519 -9.38 1.83 9.73
C TRP A 519 -10.67 1.95 10.55
N GLN A 520 -11.06 0.90 11.28
CA GLN A 520 -12.17 0.94 12.23
C GLN A 520 -11.88 1.90 13.39
N THR A 521 -10.65 1.93 13.92
CA THR A 521 -10.25 2.92 14.94
C THR A 521 -10.29 4.33 14.37
N ALA A 522 -9.70 4.58 13.20
CA ALA A 522 -9.77 5.88 12.56
C ALA A 522 -11.22 6.36 12.33
N HIS A 523 -12.09 5.47 11.87
CA HIS A 523 -13.51 5.73 11.70
C HIS A 523 -14.20 6.12 13.01
N LYS A 524 -14.02 5.31 14.06
CA LYS A 524 -14.62 5.56 15.38
C LYS A 524 -14.17 6.92 15.92
N MET A 525 -12.87 7.20 15.82
CA MET A 525 -12.30 8.45 16.31
C MET A 525 -12.80 9.65 15.53
N LYS A 526 -13.00 9.53 14.21
CA LYS A 526 -13.71 10.58 13.45
C LYS A 526 -15.14 10.77 13.94
N SER A 527 -15.89 9.69 14.16
CA SER A 527 -17.29 9.76 14.58
C SER A 527 -17.46 10.43 15.95
N GLN A 528 -16.52 10.19 16.88
CA GLN A 528 -16.64 10.68 18.25
C GLN A 528 -15.88 11.98 18.52
N ARG A 529 -14.79 12.25 17.79
CA ARG A 529 -13.90 13.41 18.02
C ARG A 529 -13.89 14.42 16.87
N GLY A 530 -14.52 14.11 15.74
CA GLY A 530 -14.52 14.96 14.56
C GLY A 530 -13.21 14.90 13.74
N PRO A 531 -13.04 15.81 12.76
CA PRO A 531 -11.86 15.86 11.91
C PRO A 531 -10.60 16.31 12.67
N ILE A 532 -9.41 15.98 12.14
CA ILE A 532 -8.11 16.47 12.63
C ILE A 532 -7.66 17.60 11.70
N GLY A 533 -7.32 18.77 12.24
CA GLY A 533 -6.78 19.91 11.48
C GLY A 533 -7.61 21.19 11.62
N PRO A 534 -7.29 22.24 10.83
CA PRO A 534 -8.03 23.51 10.87
C PRO A 534 -9.50 23.33 10.47
N SER A 535 -10.37 24.13 11.09
CA SER A 535 -11.80 24.12 10.81
C SER A 535 -12.10 24.41 9.34
N GLY A 536 -12.95 23.59 8.71
CA GLY A 536 -13.34 23.73 7.30
C GLY A 536 -12.56 22.85 6.31
N SER A 537 -11.63 22.00 6.76
CA SER A 537 -11.09 20.91 5.93
C SER A 537 -12.15 19.84 5.72
N ASP A 538 -12.60 19.65 4.47
CA ASP A 538 -13.61 18.66 4.09
C ASP A 538 -13.00 17.29 3.71
N SER A 539 -11.76 16.99 4.12
CA SER A 539 -11.10 15.69 3.91
C SER A 539 -10.37 15.20 5.16
N ASP A 540 -10.11 13.89 5.21
CA ASP A 540 -9.51 13.21 6.37
C ASP A 540 -8.04 12.85 6.15
N ASN A 541 -7.38 13.46 5.16
CA ASN A 541 -6.03 13.09 4.72
C ASN A 541 -5.01 13.03 5.87
N ILE A 542 -5.07 13.97 6.82
CA ILE A 542 -4.15 13.97 7.98
C ILE A 542 -4.33 12.69 8.80
N ARG A 543 -5.57 12.31 9.12
CA ARG A 543 -5.88 11.09 9.85
C ARG A 543 -5.52 9.86 9.01
N ILE A 544 -5.86 9.85 7.72
CA ILE A 544 -5.58 8.71 6.84
C ILE A 544 -4.07 8.44 6.77
N LYS A 545 -3.24 9.48 6.54
CA LYS A 545 -1.79 9.37 6.50
C LYS A 545 -1.19 8.93 7.84
N ARG A 546 -1.71 9.45 8.95
CA ARG A 546 -1.32 9.03 10.31
C ARG A 546 -1.57 7.53 10.53
N TYR A 547 -2.72 7.03 10.11
CA TYR A 547 -3.13 5.65 10.38
C TYR A 547 -2.50 4.63 9.41
N VAL A 548 -2.36 4.94 8.12
CA VAL A 548 -1.66 4.03 7.18
C VAL A 548 -0.21 3.81 7.62
N ALA A 549 0.46 4.84 8.16
CA ALA A 549 1.82 4.74 8.68
C ALA A 549 1.99 3.67 9.78
N LYS A 550 0.92 3.38 10.55
CA LYS A 550 0.94 2.46 11.70
C LYS A 550 1.16 1.00 11.32
N TYR A 551 0.83 0.61 10.08
CA TYR A 551 1.04 -0.76 9.59
C TYR A 551 1.92 -0.83 8.34
N THR A 552 2.49 0.31 7.90
CA THR A 552 3.42 0.34 6.75
C THR A 552 4.81 0.82 7.18
N ILE A 553 5.03 2.13 7.28
CA ILE A 553 6.38 2.69 7.43
C ILE A 553 6.89 2.58 8.88
N ASN A 554 6.05 2.75 9.89
CA ASN A 554 6.50 2.72 11.29
C ASN A 554 6.98 1.33 11.73
N PRO A 555 6.29 0.23 11.39
CA PRO A 555 6.84 -1.11 11.59
C PRO A 555 8.19 -1.32 10.88
N ALA A 556 8.34 -0.76 9.68
CA ALA A 556 9.59 -0.86 8.91
C ALA A 556 10.74 -0.11 9.58
N ILE A 557 10.49 1.12 10.08
CA ILE A 557 11.48 1.94 10.79
C ILE A 557 11.89 1.25 12.09
N ALA A 558 10.91 0.86 12.91
CA ALA A 558 11.16 0.24 14.21
C ALA A 558 12.01 -1.05 14.11
N ASN A 559 11.90 -1.77 12.98
CA ASN A 559 12.62 -3.02 12.76
C ASN A 559 13.85 -2.87 11.82
N GLY A 560 14.22 -1.64 11.44
CA GLY A 560 15.45 -1.39 10.67
C GLY A 560 15.40 -1.89 9.22
N ILE A 561 14.23 -1.86 8.57
CA ILE A 561 14.02 -2.34 7.19
C ILE A 561 13.37 -1.29 6.26
N ALA A 562 13.23 -0.05 6.74
CA ALA A 562 12.51 1.02 6.03
C ALA A 562 13.14 1.42 4.68
N GLU A 563 14.40 1.08 4.42
CA GLU A 563 15.02 1.30 3.10
C GLU A 563 14.48 0.35 2.02
N PHE A 564 13.98 -0.83 2.41
CA PHE A 564 13.53 -1.86 1.48
C PHE A 564 12.03 -1.80 1.22
N VAL A 565 11.23 -1.51 2.25
CA VAL A 565 9.77 -1.66 2.24
C VAL A 565 9.07 -0.59 3.10
N GLY A 566 7.75 -0.70 3.25
CA GLY A 566 6.95 0.09 4.19
C GLY A 566 6.31 1.34 3.61
N SER A 567 6.49 1.63 2.32
CA SER A 567 5.83 2.76 1.64
C SER A 567 5.91 2.67 0.13
N VAL A 568 5.07 3.44 -0.55
CA VAL A 568 5.08 3.59 -2.02
C VAL A 568 6.09 4.68 -2.40
N GLU A 569 7.38 4.35 -2.35
CA GLU A 569 8.49 5.28 -2.63
C GLU A 569 9.48 4.66 -3.63
N VAL A 570 10.11 5.51 -4.45
CA VAL A 570 11.11 5.08 -5.44
C VAL A 570 12.32 4.46 -4.75
N GLY A 571 12.83 3.36 -5.32
CA GLY A 571 13.96 2.59 -4.80
C GLY A 571 13.55 1.41 -3.91
N LYS A 572 12.33 1.44 -3.36
CA LYS A 572 11.79 0.35 -2.54
C LYS A 572 11.29 -0.81 -3.39
N LEU A 573 11.15 -1.96 -2.76
CA LEU A 573 10.55 -3.13 -3.36
C LEU A 573 9.09 -2.83 -3.76
N ALA A 574 8.67 -3.32 -4.94
CA ALA A 574 7.30 -3.18 -5.42
C ALA A 574 6.38 -4.18 -4.71
N ASP A 575 6.25 -4.01 -3.39
CA ASP A 575 5.30 -4.68 -2.52
C ASP A 575 4.07 -3.78 -2.37
N LEU A 576 3.08 -4.02 -3.23
CA LEU A 576 1.94 -3.13 -3.45
C LEU A 576 0.62 -3.91 -3.35
N VAL A 577 -0.43 -3.23 -2.89
CA VAL A 577 -1.76 -3.83 -2.78
C VAL A 577 -2.77 -2.94 -3.48
N LEU A 578 -3.57 -3.55 -4.35
CA LEU A 578 -4.63 -2.88 -5.10
C LEU A 578 -5.97 -3.13 -4.42
N TRP A 579 -6.76 -2.08 -4.30
CA TRP A 579 -8.05 -2.08 -3.62
C TRP A 579 -9.11 -1.43 -4.49
N LYS A 580 -10.30 -2.04 -4.58
CA LYS A 580 -11.49 -1.26 -4.93
C LYS A 580 -11.78 -0.29 -3.78
N PRO A 581 -12.11 0.98 -4.06
CA PRO A 581 -12.54 1.92 -3.02
C PRO A 581 -13.61 1.36 -2.09
N SER A 582 -14.57 0.62 -2.63
CA SER A 582 -15.69 0.02 -1.88
C SER A 582 -15.30 -1.12 -0.94
N PHE A 583 -14.13 -1.75 -1.14
CA PHE A 583 -13.60 -2.84 -0.31
C PHE A 583 -12.31 -2.47 0.43
N PHE A 584 -11.89 -1.20 0.33
CA PHE A 584 -10.65 -0.73 0.94
C PHE A 584 -10.63 -1.01 2.45
N GLY A 585 -9.54 -1.60 2.91
CA GLY A 585 -9.34 -1.96 4.31
C GLY A 585 -10.02 -3.26 4.75
N ALA A 586 -10.87 -3.88 3.92
CA ALA A 586 -11.50 -5.17 4.21
C ALA A 586 -10.92 -6.30 3.36
N LYS A 587 -11.00 -6.21 2.02
CA LYS A 587 -10.57 -7.28 1.10
C LYS A 587 -9.90 -6.69 -0.14
N PRO A 588 -8.59 -6.91 -0.37
CA PRO A 588 -7.91 -6.37 -1.54
C PRO A 588 -8.31 -7.11 -2.81
N GLU A 589 -8.04 -6.49 -3.97
CA GLU A 589 -8.19 -7.13 -5.29
C GLU A 589 -6.98 -7.97 -5.65
N MET A 590 -5.78 -7.44 -5.35
CA MET A 590 -4.52 -8.01 -5.78
C MET A 590 -3.39 -7.60 -4.85
N VAL A 591 -2.48 -8.53 -4.57
CA VAL A 591 -1.23 -8.31 -3.83
C VAL A 591 -0.05 -8.60 -4.76
N ILE A 592 0.78 -7.59 -4.93
CA ILE A 592 2.02 -7.62 -5.71
C ILE A 592 3.18 -7.73 -4.73
N LYS A 593 4.09 -8.67 -4.99
CA LYS A 593 5.29 -8.89 -4.21
C LYS A 593 6.50 -8.81 -5.12
N GLY A 594 7.42 -7.90 -4.88
CA GLY A 594 8.60 -7.68 -5.73
C GLY A 594 8.23 -7.51 -7.21
N GLY A 595 7.13 -6.83 -7.51
CA GLY A 595 6.62 -6.65 -8.88
C GLY A 595 5.83 -7.83 -9.45
N ALA A 596 5.79 -9.00 -8.80
CA ALA A 596 5.01 -10.14 -9.27
C ALA A 596 3.65 -10.24 -8.56
N VAL A 597 2.58 -10.46 -9.32
CA VAL A 597 1.27 -10.77 -8.74
C VAL A 597 1.33 -12.11 -8.01
N THR A 598 1.04 -12.05 -6.72
CA THR A 598 1.28 -13.16 -5.79
C THR A 598 -0.02 -13.70 -5.22
N TRP A 599 -0.99 -12.83 -4.87
CA TRP A 599 -2.35 -13.23 -4.48
C TRP A 599 -3.35 -12.31 -5.20
N ALA A 600 -4.50 -12.85 -5.62
CA ALA A 600 -5.53 -12.05 -6.29
C ALA A 600 -6.93 -12.68 -6.19
N ASN A 601 -7.96 -11.84 -6.32
CA ASN A 601 -9.35 -12.27 -6.47
C ASN A 601 -9.54 -12.94 -7.83
N MET A 602 -9.83 -14.25 -7.81
CA MET A 602 -10.02 -15.05 -9.01
C MET A 602 -11.25 -15.95 -8.88
N GLY A 603 -12.05 -15.94 -9.95
CA GLY A 603 -13.26 -16.74 -10.13
C GLY A 603 -13.02 -18.22 -10.36
N ASP A 604 -13.97 -18.86 -11.02
CA ASP A 604 -13.83 -20.23 -11.51
C ASP A 604 -12.66 -20.36 -12.52
N PRO A 605 -11.62 -21.17 -12.22
CA PRO A 605 -10.50 -21.38 -13.14
C PRO A 605 -10.87 -21.99 -14.49
N ASN A 606 -12.05 -22.60 -14.64
CA ASN A 606 -12.53 -23.16 -15.91
C ASN A 606 -13.43 -22.19 -16.70
N ALA A 607 -13.75 -21.02 -16.16
CA ALA A 607 -14.62 -20.06 -16.83
C ALA A 607 -13.97 -19.40 -18.05
N SER A 608 -14.78 -18.81 -18.94
CA SER A 608 -14.31 -18.11 -20.14
C SER A 608 -13.60 -16.78 -19.85
N ILE A 609 -13.78 -16.23 -18.65
CA ILE A 609 -13.20 -14.98 -18.14
C ILE A 609 -12.96 -15.13 -16.62
N PRO A 610 -12.13 -14.29 -15.98
CA PRO A 610 -11.69 -14.54 -14.59
C PRO A 610 -12.66 -14.13 -13.48
N THR A 611 -13.78 -13.48 -13.80
CA THR A 611 -14.74 -12.89 -12.83
C THR A 611 -15.98 -13.73 -12.45
N PRO A 612 -16.37 -14.80 -13.17
CA PRO A 612 -17.48 -15.65 -12.77
C PRO A 612 -17.23 -16.34 -11.42
N GLN A 613 -18.30 -16.51 -10.65
CA GLN A 613 -18.26 -17.08 -9.31
C GLN A 613 -17.83 -18.56 -9.31
N PRO A 614 -17.23 -19.08 -8.21
CA PRO A 614 -16.93 -18.37 -6.96
C PRO A 614 -15.60 -17.58 -7.04
N VAL A 615 -15.68 -16.28 -6.76
CA VAL A 615 -14.50 -15.40 -6.65
C VAL A 615 -13.94 -15.49 -5.23
N LEU A 616 -12.68 -15.93 -5.14
CA LEU A 616 -11.94 -16.08 -3.88
C LEU A 616 -10.57 -15.41 -4.02
N SER A 617 -9.95 -15.05 -2.89
CA SER A 617 -8.53 -14.68 -2.86
C SER A 617 -7.69 -15.95 -3.01
N ARG A 618 -6.85 -16.02 -4.05
CA ARG A 618 -6.11 -17.22 -4.44
C ARG A 618 -4.61 -16.93 -4.66
N PRO A 619 -3.72 -17.93 -4.43
CA PRO A 619 -2.32 -17.85 -4.84
C PRO A 619 -2.18 -17.75 -6.37
N MET A 620 -1.32 -16.84 -6.82
CA MET A 620 -0.98 -16.59 -8.22
C MET A 620 0.45 -17.05 -8.52
N PHE A 621 0.93 -16.88 -9.76
CA PHE A 621 2.24 -17.39 -10.18
C PHE A 621 3.42 -16.90 -9.32
N GLY A 622 3.35 -15.70 -8.75
CA GLY A 622 4.37 -15.20 -7.81
C GLY A 622 4.52 -16.03 -6.52
N ALA A 623 3.54 -16.88 -6.21
CA ALA A 623 3.50 -17.73 -5.02
C ALA A 623 4.10 -19.13 -5.18
N PHE A 624 4.38 -19.56 -6.41
CA PHE A 624 4.72 -20.96 -6.69
C PHE A 624 6.21 -21.18 -6.95
N GLY A 625 6.72 -22.30 -6.45
CA GLY A 625 8.13 -22.67 -6.57
C GLY A 625 9.07 -21.57 -6.05
N LYS A 626 10.12 -21.27 -6.80
CA LYS A 626 11.14 -20.29 -6.39
C LYS A 626 10.74 -18.84 -6.71
N ALA A 627 9.57 -18.60 -7.28
CA ALA A 627 9.09 -17.24 -7.54
C ALA A 627 8.89 -16.45 -6.23
N GLY A 628 8.38 -17.11 -5.18
CA GLY A 628 8.21 -16.46 -3.88
C GLY A 628 9.55 -16.05 -3.26
N SER A 629 10.56 -16.91 -3.38
CA SER A 629 11.94 -16.60 -2.96
C SER A 629 12.55 -15.43 -3.75
N ALA A 630 12.39 -15.43 -5.08
CA ALA A 630 13.01 -14.43 -5.96
C ALA A 630 12.49 -13.01 -5.72
N ASN A 631 11.24 -12.88 -5.26
CA ASN A 631 10.56 -11.59 -5.10
C ASN A 631 10.49 -11.11 -3.63
N SER A 632 11.17 -11.79 -2.70
CA SER A 632 11.05 -11.53 -1.26
C SER A 632 12.39 -11.46 -0.54
N LEU A 633 12.36 -11.00 0.71
CA LEU A 633 13.52 -10.88 1.59
C LEU A 633 13.37 -11.69 2.89
N ALA A 634 14.47 -12.26 3.37
CA ALA A 634 14.61 -12.66 4.76
C ALA A 634 15.50 -11.63 5.47
N PHE A 635 14.93 -10.91 6.43
CA PHE A 635 15.64 -9.93 7.24
C PHE A 635 16.29 -10.60 8.43
N ILE A 636 17.59 -10.37 8.60
CA ILE A 636 18.43 -10.99 9.64
C ILE A 636 19.31 -9.92 10.29
N SER A 637 20.02 -10.25 11.37
CA SER A 637 21.04 -9.33 11.90
C SER A 637 22.23 -9.21 10.96
N LYS A 638 22.95 -8.09 11.07
CA LYS A 638 24.24 -7.92 10.41
C LYS A 638 25.23 -9.04 10.74
N ALA A 639 25.28 -9.49 11.99
CA ALA A 639 26.17 -10.58 12.40
C ALA A 639 25.85 -11.90 11.69
N ALA A 640 24.58 -12.24 11.51
CA ALA A 640 24.18 -13.42 10.76
C ALA A 640 24.54 -13.29 9.27
N LEU A 641 24.38 -12.11 8.68
CA LEU A 641 24.79 -11.85 7.30
C LEU A 641 26.30 -12.05 7.14
N ASP A 642 27.10 -11.51 8.05
CA ASP A 642 28.56 -11.64 8.08
C ASP A 642 29.01 -13.11 8.31
N CYS A 643 28.21 -13.91 9.03
CA CYS A 643 28.38 -15.36 9.15
C CYS A 643 28.04 -16.15 7.87
N GLY A 644 27.50 -15.50 6.83
CA GLY A 644 27.20 -16.14 5.55
C GLY A 644 26.02 -17.11 5.61
N ILE A 645 25.04 -16.89 6.51
CA ILE A 645 23.98 -17.89 6.77
C ILE A 645 23.14 -18.24 5.54
N LYS A 646 23.01 -17.34 4.55
CA LYS A 646 22.34 -17.63 3.28
C LYS A 646 22.93 -18.88 2.63
N GLY A 647 24.25 -18.98 2.57
CA GLY A 647 24.97 -20.14 2.03
C GLY A 647 24.87 -21.36 2.94
N LEU A 648 25.08 -21.17 4.25
CA LEU A 648 25.05 -22.25 5.24
C LEU A 648 23.67 -22.94 5.34
N TYR A 649 22.60 -22.17 5.17
CA TYR A 649 21.23 -22.67 5.27
C TYR A 649 20.62 -23.00 3.90
N GLY A 650 21.30 -22.65 2.81
CA GLY A 650 20.87 -22.96 1.45
C GLY A 650 19.71 -22.11 0.92
N LEU A 651 19.47 -20.93 1.52
CA LEU A 651 18.33 -20.07 1.23
C LEU A 651 18.39 -19.51 -0.20
N LYS A 652 17.24 -19.47 -0.86
CA LYS A 652 17.06 -18.88 -2.20
C LYS A 652 16.56 -17.46 -2.11
N LYS A 653 15.81 -17.12 -1.07
CA LYS A 653 15.34 -15.76 -0.81
C LYS A 653 16.52 -14.79 -0.69
N ARG A 654 16.31 -13.54 -1.10
CA ARG A 654 17.28 -12.47 -0.84
C ARG A 654 17.40 -12.32 0.69
N VAL A 655 18.61 -12.12 1.19
CA VAL A 655 18.86 -11.97 2.63
C VAL A 655 19.48 -10.60 2.82
N GLU A 656 18.90 -9.79 3.69
CA GLU A 656 19.39 -8.45 4.00
C GLU A 656 19.48 -8.26 5.51
N ALA A 657 20.49 -7.48 5.92
CA ALA A 657 20.67 -7.14 7.32
C ALA A 657 19.72 -6.01 7.70
N VAL A 658 19.15 -6.09 8.90
CA VAL A 658 18.52 -4.94 9.55
C VAL A 658 19.60 -3.98 10.09
N GLY A 659 19.22 -2.72 10.29
CA GLY A 659 20.08 -1.75 10.97
C GLY A 659 19.41 -0.41 11.25
N ASN A 660 20.17 0.50 11.86
CA ASN A 660 19.75 1.83 12.31
C ASN A 660 18.58 1.80 13.31
N THR A 661 18.59 0.85 14.24
CA THR A 661 17.50 0.67 15.22
C THR A 661 17.82 1.30 16.58
N ARG A 662 19.10 1.48 16.93
CA ARG A 662 19.53 1.83 18.30
C ARG A 662 19.51 3.31 18.63
N SER A 663 19.39 4.17 17.62
CA SER A 663 19.30 5.62 17.77
C SER A 663 17.87 6.16 17.60
N LEU A 664 16.89 5.27 17.44
CA LEU A 664 15.50 5.66 17.20
C LEU A 664 14.84 6.13 18.49
N THR A 665 13.97 7.11 18.34
CA THR A 665 13.07 7.60 19.37
C THR A 665 11.65 7.64 18.83
N LYS A 666 10.68 7.94 19.69
CA LYS A 666 9.31 8.23 19.28
C LYS A 666 9.21 9.28 18.16
N LEU A 667 10.14 10.24 18.13
CA LEU A 667 10.15 11.31 17.12
C LEU A 667 10.42 10.82 15.69
N ASP A 668 10.98 9.61 15.56
CA ASP A 668 11.26 9.01 14.25
C ASP A 668 10.03 8.32 13.65
N MET A 669 8.98 8.10 14.47
CA MET A 669 7.73 7.46 14.06
C MET A 669 6.87 8.43 13.26
N LYS A 670 6.74 8.17 11.96
CA LYS A 670 6.11 9.07 11.00
C LYS A 670 4.66 9.34 11.40
N LEU A 671 4.36 10.62 11.57
CA LEU A 671 3.03 11.17 11.90
C LEU A 671 2.46 10.67 13.24
N ASN A 672 3.26 9.95 14.03
CA ASN A 672 2.89 9.31 15.29
C ASN A 672 4.02 9.49 16.31
N ASP A 673 4.41 10.74 16.50
CA ASP A 673 5.56 11.20 17.28
C ASP A 673 5.18 11.91 18.60
N ALA A 674 3.89 11.87 18.98
CA ALA A 674 3.40 12.58 20.16
C ALA A 674 3.96 11.96 21.45
N LEU A 675 4.39 12.80 22.40
CA LEU A 675 4.94 12.41 23.70
C LEU A 675 4.16 13.09 24.84
N PRO A 676 2.86 12.76 25.03
CA PRO A 676 2.09 13.30 26.14
C PRO A 676 2.61 12.77 27.48
N ILE A 677 2.45 13.57 28.54
CA ILE A 677 2.66 13.10 29.91
C ILE A 677 1.46 12.24 30.31
N ILE A 678 1.66 10.92 30.33
CA ILE A 678 0.62 9.96 30.69
C ILE A 678 0.62 9.70 32.20
N THR A 679 -0.55 9.78 32.82
CA THR A 679 -0.78 9.27 34.17
C THR A 679 -1.93 8.28 34.17
N VAL A 680 -1.90 7.33 35.11
CA VAL A 680 -2.95 6.34 35.33
C VAL A 680 -3.21 6.30 36.81
N ASP A 681 -4.47 6.48 37.20
CA ASP A 681 -4.89 6.35 38.59
C ASP A 681 -4.87 4.87 39.00
N PRO A 682 -4.21 4.50 40.11
CA PRO A 682 -3.99 3.10 40.47
C PRO A 682 -5.25 2.38 40.97
N GLU A 683 -6.31 3.11 41.33
CA GLU A 683 -7.55 2.52 41.87
C GLU A 683 -8.68 2.56 40.84
N THR A 684 -8.79 3.66 40.09
CA THR A 684 -9.87 3.88 39.11
C THR A 684 -9.46 3.60 37.67
N TYR A 685 -8.16 3.39 37.41
CA TYR A 685 -7.57 3.20 36.08
C TYR A 685 -7.78 4.37 35.12
N THR A 686 -8.26 5.51 35.61
CA THR A 686 -8.44 6.73 34.83
C THR A 686 -7.12 7.15 34.22
N VAL A 687 -7.07 7.19 32.88
CA VAL A 687 -5.89 7.62 32.13
C VAL A 687 -6.00 9.11 31.80
N THR A 688 -4.92 9.85 31.98
CA THR A 688 -4.81 11.23 31.48
C THR A 688 -3.61 11.40 30.56
N ALA A 689 -3.70 12.32 29.61
CA ALA A 689 -2.59 12.87 28.84
C ALA A 689 -2.51 14.37 29.08
N ASP A 690 -1.37 14.84 29.56
CA ASP A 690 -1.13 16.26 29.84
C ASP A 690 -2.19 16.87 30.80
N GLY A 691 -2.71 16.03 31.71
CA GLY A 691 -3.75 16.40 32.68
C GLY A 691 -5.19 16.27 32.16
N GLU A 692 -5.42 15.94 30.89
CA GLU A 692 -6.74 15.72 30.31
C GLU A 692 -7.14 14.24 30.34
N VAL A 693 -8.34 13.95 30.84
CA VAL A 693 -8.87 12.57 30.90
C VAL A 693 -9.11 12.03 29.50
N LEU A 694 -8.53 10.86 29.21
CA LEU A 694 -8.70 10.15 27.95
C LEU A 694 -9.84 9.14 28.07
N THR A 695 -11.05 9.55 27.70
CA THR A 695 -12.22 8.66 27.71
C THR A 695 -13.01 8.75 26.41
N CYS A 696 -13.52 7.62 25.94
CA CYS A 696 -14.42 7.54 24.81
C CYS A 696 -15.43 6.41 25.01
N ALA A 697 -16.64 6.56 24.46
CA ALA A 697 -17.67 5.54 24.57
C ALA A 697 -17.35 4.32 23.69
N ALA A 698 -17.71 3.13 24.16
CA ALA A 698 -17.68 1.92 23.34
C ALA A 698 -18.54 2.09 22.08
N ALA A 699 -18.00 1.73 20.92
CA ALA A 699 -18.79 1.69 19.69
C ALA A 699 -19.69 0.45 19.66
N THR A 700 -20.96 0.60 19.26
CA THR A 700 -21.91 -0.51 19.14
C THR A 700 -21.79 -1.25 17.80
N THR A 701 -21.17 -0.62 16.81
CA THR A 701 -20.91 -1.17 15.47
C THR A 701 -19.59 -0.64 14.94
N VAL A 702 -19.01 -1.35 13.98
CA VAL A 702 -17.82 -0.90 13.23
C VAL A 702 -18.00 -1.15 11.73
N PRO A 703 -17.46 -0.29 10.84
CA PRO A 703 -17.41 -0.55 9.41
C PRO A 703 -16.48 -1.73 9.11
N LEU A 704 -16.31 -2.08 7.83
CA LEU A 704 -15.38 -3.12 7.39
C LEU A 704 -15.65 -4.47 8.08
N SER A 705 -16.93 -4.77 8.32
CA SER A 705 -17.37 -5.96 9.04
C SER A 705 -18.58 -6.62 8.35
N ARG A 706 -19.79 -6.36 8.83
CA ARG A 706 -21.08 -6.97 8.42
C ARG A 706 -21.34 -6.94 6.91
N ASN A 707 -20.84 -5.92 6.21
CA ASN A 707 -21.04 -5.77 4.77
C ASN A 707 -20.15 -6.70 3.91
N TYR A 708 -19.08 -7.27 4.49
CA TYR A 708 -18.01 -7.90 3.70
C TYR A 708 -17.78 -9.37 4.01
N PHE A 709 -17.96 -9.78 5.26
CA PHE A 709 -17.62 -11.12 5.73
C PHE A 709 -18.85 -12.01 5.80
N LEU A 710 -18.68 -13.26 5.34
CA LEU A 710 -19.76 -14.26 5.37
C LEU A 710 -20.00 -14.78 6.80
N PHE A 711 -18.95 -14.78 7.62
CA PHE A 711 -18.94 -15.20 9.02
C PHE A 711 -18.23 -14.17 9.88
#